data_AF-A0A1Y1NH73-F1
#
_entry.id   AF-A0A1Y1NH73-F1
#
_cell.length_a   1.000
_cell.length_b   1.000
_cell.length_c   1.000
_cell.angle_alpha   90.00
_cell.angle_beta   90.00
_cell.angle_gamma   90.00
#
_symmetry.space_group_name_H-M   'P 1'
#
loop_
_entity.id
_entity.type
_entity.pdbx_description
1 polymer ?
#
loop_
_entity_poly.entity_id
_entity_poly.type
_entity_poly.pdbx_seq_one_letter_code
_entity_poly.pdbx_strand_id
1 'polypeptide(L)'
;MAQASGTAQGYHQLSITIECAHLRPNGFLKPNPYVEFTVDGKHARRTETVKTTSQPKWNEVFTVLVTASSKLVFSVYDHNSFRKDSIIGEKKLDLSQLLSHYNGRCENLELTLDLMCENKTTDSPPKTGELIVVLDGLNVELSNHNRPSSSFMPLAQTNSDTQPNRSLLNGVRARMRLHGSENVVPPPSRTAMDRPSLMGSPQNSATVLTNGTPYPDATPLGPPATVPSSNSQTTADESRTEEPLPPGWEMRYDMYGRRYYVDHNTRSTSWERPQPLPPGWEMRRDGRGRIYYVDHNSRTTTWQRPNSERLQHFQQWQGQRQHIVQQGNQRFLYPQQQPAPQGPGTSTAAVQDEDDGLGPLPSGWERRVQPDGRVYFVNHKNRTTQWEDPRTQGQEVCGEMDDATPLPAGWEIRFTEDDVPYFVDHNTKTTTFQDPRPGAPKGPKGVYGVPRAYERSFRWKIGQFRYLCHSNALPSHIKITVTRQTLFEDSFHTLMRLPAYELRRRLYIIFKGEEGLDYGGVSREWFFLLSHEVLNPMYCLFEYANKNNYSLQINPASYVNPDHLVYFKFIGRFIAMALYHGRFIYSGFTLPFYKRMLNKKLVMKDIESIDPEFYNSLVWIKDNDIDECGLELYFSVDFEVLGQVVHHELKKGGGEERVTEENKEEYISMMTEWRMTRGIEQQTKAFLDGFNEVVPLEWLKYFDERELELLLCGMQEIDIDDWQRHTIYRHYTRSSKQVVWFWQFVCQADNEKRARLLQFVTGTCRVPVGGFAELMGSNGPQRFCIEKVGKDTWLPRSHTCFNRLDLPPYKSYDQLVEKLNYAIEETDGFGQE
;
A
#
# COMPACT_ATOMS: atom_id res chain seq x y z
N MET A 1 43.89 32.40 26.71
CA MET A 1 43.83 32.79 25.28
C MET A 1 43.75 31.51 24.47
N ALA A 2 42.90 31.36 23.44
CA ALA A 2 41.85 32.26 22.94
C ALA A 2 40.46 31.62 23.11
N GLN A 3 39.39 32.42 22.96
CA GLN A 3 38.00 31.92 22.96
C GLN A 3 37.60 31.49 21.54
N ALA A 4 36.93 30.35 21.41
CA ALA A 4 36.24 29.97 20.18
C ALA A 4 34.78 30.50 20.26
N SER A 5 34.39 31.34 19.30
CA SER A 5 33.04 31.93 19.24
C SER A 5 32.01 30.93 18.73
N GLY A 6 31.02 30.58 19.55
CA GLY A 6 29.92 29.71 19.15
C GLY A 6 28.89 30.43 18.27
N THR A 7 28.88 30.16 16.98
CA THR A 7 27.74 30.46 16.08
C THR A 7 26.66 29.39 16.25
N ALA A 8 25.39 29.78 16.28
CA ALA A 8 24.28 28.86 16.52
C ALA A 8 24.16 27.78 15.41
N GLN A 9 24.37 26.51 15.77
CA GLN A 9 24.19 25.38 14.86
C GLN A 9 22.72 24.99 14.77
N GLY A 10 21.99 25.64 13.85
CA GLY A 10 20.75 25.08 13.33
C GLY A 10 21.01 23.81 12.52
N TYR A 11 20.11 22.84 12.63
CA TYR A 11 20.03 21.75 11.67
C TYR A 11 19.12 22.17 10.51
N HIS A 12 19.65 22.09 9.30
CA HIS A 12 18.94 22.40 8.06
C HIS A 12 18.65 21.10 7.30
N GLN A 13 17.54 21.06 6.59
CA GLN A 13 17.23 19.96 5.68
C GLN A 13 17.99 20.16 4.37
N LEU A 14 18.69 19.12 3.90
CA LEU A 14 19.37 19.08 2.60
C LEU A 14 18.86 17.87 1.82
N SER A 15 18.48 18.10 0.57
CA SER A 15 18.21 17.04 -0.41
C SER A 15 19.50 16.71 -1.18
N ILE A 16 19.80 15.43 -1.31
CA ILE A 16 20.98 14.90 -1.99
C ILE A 16 20.51 13.87 -3.03
N THR A 17 20.50 14.24 -4.30
CA THR A 17 20.20 13.31 -5.40
C THR A 17 21.49 12.69 -5.92
N ILE A 18 21.64 11.38 -5.84
CA ILE A 18 22.77 10.64 -6.43
C ILE A 18 22.34 10.15 -7.82
N GLU A 19 22.86 10.78 -8.87
CA GLU A 19 22.38 10.53 -10.23
C GLU A 19 23.10 9.36 -10.90
N CYS A 20 24.42 9.47 -11.09
CA CYS A 20 25.20 8.50 -11.85
C CYS A 20 26.70 8.60 -11.54
N ALA A 21 27.47 7.57 -11.93
CA ALA A 21 28.92 7.64 -11.91
C ALA A 21 29.54 7.18 -13.24
N HIS A 22 30.73 7.68 -13.52
CA HIS A 22 31.58 7.28 -14.64
C HIS A 22 32.87 6.70 -14.06
N LEU A 23 32.89 5.39 -13.87
CA LEU A 23 33.98 4.64 -13.26
C LEU A 23 34.98 4.20 -14.33
N ARG A 24 36.28 4.27 -14.02
CA ARG A 24 37.33 3.75 -14.90
C ARG A 24 37.32 2.21 -14.85
N PRO A 25 37.33 1.51 -16.00
CA PRO A 25 37.42 0.05 -16.01
C PRO A 25 38.78 -0.38 -15.45
N ASN A 26 38.77 -1.21 -14.40
CA ASN A 26 39.97 -1.65 -13.69
C ASN A 26 39.99 -3.18 -13.52
N GLY A 27 39.91 -3.89 -14.66
CA GLY A 27 39.87 -5.35 -14.70
C GLY A 27 39.15 -5.88 -15.94
N PHE A 28 39.11 -7.21 -16.08
CA PHE A 28 38.42 -7.91 -17.17
C PHE A 28 36.92 -8.12 -16.92
N LEU A 29 36.45 -7.83 -15.70
CA LEU A 29 35.06 -7.91 -15.28
C LEU A 29 34.54 -6.51 -14.95
N LYS A 30 33.24 -6.26 -15.21
CA LYS A 30 32.57 -5.00 -14.83
C LYS A 30 32.10 -5.10 -13.37
N PRO A 31 32.26 -4.04 -12.56
CA PRO A 31 31.84 -4.05 -11.16
C PRO A 31 30.31 -4.02 -11.01
N ASN A 32 29.84 -4.24 -9.79
CA ASN A 32 28.47 -4.04 -9.32
C ASN A 32 28.42 -2.82 -8.39
N PRO A 33 28.52 -1.58 -8.91
CA PRO A 33 28.64 -0.39 -8.08
C PRO A 33 27.38 -0.04 -7.28
N TYR A 34 27.59 0.34 -6.01
CA TYR A 34 26.67 1.15 -5.21
C TYR A 34 27.43 2.31 -4.55
N VAL A 35 26.72 3.36 -4.14
CA VAL A 35 27.27 4.49 -3.37
C VAL A 35 26.78 4.38 -1.93
N GLU A 36 27.70 4.38 -0.98
CA GLU A 36 27.42 4.71 0.41
C GLU A 36 27.73 6.19 0.64
N PHE A 37 26.94 6.90 1.45
CA PHE A 37 27.32 8.22 1.93
C PHE A 37 26.98 8.42 3.41
N THR A 38 27.76 9.28 4.07
CA THR A 38 27.61 9.64 5.49
C THR A 38 27.60 11.14 5.69
N VAL A 39 26.97 11.58 6.79
CA VAL A 39 27.00 12.97 7.27
C VAL A 39 27.76 13.00 8.59
N ASP A 40 28.86 13.76 8.66
CA ASP A 40 29.71 13.88 9.85
C ASP A 40 30.19 12.53 10.43
N GLY A 41 30.40 11.54 9.55
CA GLY A 41 30.79 10.17 9.91
C GLY A 41 29.68 9.34 10.59
N LYS A 42 28.42 9.79 10.52
CA LYS A 42 27.26 9.14 11.12
C LYS A 42 26.19 8.81 10.07
N HIS A 43 25.27 7.92 10.46
CA HIS A 43 24.06 7.55 9.72
C HIS A 43 24.28 7.27 8.23
N ALA A 44 25.06 6.22 7.94
CA ALA A 44 25.28 5.76 6.56
C ALA A 44 23.95 5.51 5.84
N ARG A 45 23.87 6.04 4.62
CA ARG A 45 22.84 5.79 3.62
C ARG A 45 23.51 5.13 2.41
N ARG A 46 22.79 4.27 1.69
CA ARG A 46 23.33 3.60 0.49
C ARG A 46 22.30 3.58 -0.62
N THR A 47 22.79 3.63 -1.85
CA THR A 47 21.98 3.41 -3.07
C THR A 47 21.70 1.94 -3.31
N GLU A 48 20.87 1.64 -4.30
CA GLU A 48 20.82 0.32 -4.91
C GLU A 48 22.15 -0.08 -5.58
N THR A 49 22.31 -1.37 -5.83
CA THR A 49 23.50 -1.97 -6.47
C THR A 49 23.22 -2.25 -7.95
N VAL A 50 23.80 -1.43 -8.83
CA VAL A 50 23.63 -1.61 -10.28
C VAL A 50 24.62 -2.66 -10.78
N LYS A 51 24.11 -3.77 -11.33
CA LYS A 51 24.94 -4.95 -11.66
C LYS A 51 25.74 -4.76 -12.95
N THR A 52 26.99 -5.22 -12.96
CA THR A 52 27.87 -5.36 -14.14
C THR A 52 28.01 -4.08 -15.01
N THR A 53 28.27 -2.93 -14.40
CA THR A 53 28.45 -1.66 -15.13
C THR A 53 29.57 -0.78 -14.57
N SER A 54 30.30 -0.10 -15.46
CA SER A 54 31.21 1.02 -15.11
C SER A 54 30.53 2.39 -15.24
N GLN A 55 29.27 2.43 -15.68
CA GLN A 55 28.45 3.64 -15.81
C GLN A 55 27.09 3.43 -15.13
N PRO A 56 27.03 3.30 -13.80
CA PRO A 56 25.76 3.19 -13.07
C PRO A 56 24.96 4.49 -13.13
N LYS A 57 23.64 4.33 -13.10
CA LYS A 57 22.66 5.40 -12.86
C LYS A 57 21.72 4.93 -11.75
N TRP A 58 21.47 5.81 -10.78
CA TRP A 58 20.63 5.57 -9.61
C TRP A 58 19.44 6.53 -9.63
N ASN A 59 19.71 7.84 -9.75
CA ASN A 59 18.73 8.93 -9.62
C ASN A 59 17.96 8.90 -8.27
N GLU A 60 18.61 8.39 -7.22
CA GLU A 60 18.03 8.23 -5.89
C GLU A 60 18.17 9.53 -5.07
N VAL A 61 17.09 9.93 -4.39
CA VAL A 61 17.02 11.20 -3.63
C VAL A 61 17.01 10.91 -2.13
N PHE A 62 17.96 11.50 -1.40
CA PHE A 62 18.10 11.32 0.03
C PHE A 62 17.97 12.65 0.79
N THR A 63 16.97 12.72 1.66
CA THR A 63 16.82 13.85 2.61
C THR A 63 17.65 13.59 3.87
N VAL A 64 18.49 14.55 4.25
CA VAL A 64 19.31 14.49 5.47
C VAL A 64 19.28 15.82 6.23
N LEU A 65 19.53 15.75 7.55
CA LEU A 65 19.77 16.93 8.37
C LEU A 65 21.27 17.23 8.42
N VAL A 66 21.65 18.47 8.13
CA VAL A 66 23.04 18.95 8.08
C VAL A 66 23.17 20.26 8.86
N THR A 67 24.39 20.55 9.33
CA THR A 67 24.77 21.90 9.76
C THR A 67 25.51 22.61 8.63
N ALA A 68 25.63 23.94 8.69
CA ALA A 68 26.48 24.71 7.77
C ALA A 68 27.98 24.32 7.82
N SER A 69 28.39 23.57 8.85
CA SER A 69 29.74 23.02 9.07
C SER A 69 29.87 21.52 8.77
N SER A 70 28.81 20.85 8.31
CA SER A 70 28.78 19.39 8.16
C SER A 70 29.58 18.90 6.96
N LYS A 71 30.14 17.70 7.10
CA LYS A 71 30.99 17.04 6.09
C LYS A 71 30.27 15.84 5.51
N LEU A 72 30.12 15.85 4.20
CA LEU A 72 29.55 14.75 3.43
C LEU A 72 30.69 13.88 2.90
N VAL A 73 30.58 12.57 3.07
CA VAL A 73 31.52 11.59 2.50
C VAL A 73 30.73 10.65 1.61
N PHE A 74 31.14 10.53 0.34
CA PHE A 74 30.57 9.64 -0.65
C PHE A 74 31.59 8.58 -1.02
N SER A 75 31.28 7.30 -0.81
CA SER A 75 32.18 6.17 -0.96
C SER A 75 31.53 5.14 -1.88
N VAL A 76 32.08 4.94 -3.08
CA VAL A 76 31.55 4.01 -4.09
C VAL A 76 32.21 2.65 -3.92
N TYR A 77 31.40 1.60 -3.83
CA TYR A 77 31.82 0.22 -3.55
C TYR A 77 31.41 -0.74 -4.68
N ASP A 78 32.18 -1.81 -4.86
CA ASP A 78 31.89 -2.93 -5.76
C ASP A 78 31.32 -4.11 -4.97
N HIS A 79 30.03 -4.44 -5.20
CA HIS A 79 29.34 -5.48 -4.44
C HIS A 79 29.71 -6.91 -4.86
N ASN A 80 30.06 -7.73 -3.87
CA ASN A 80 30.59 -9.08 -4.02
C ASN A 80 29.83 -10.09 -3.14
N SER A 81 28.97 -10.92 -3.74
CA SER A 81 28.11 -11.87 -2.99
C SER A 81 28.82 -12.97 -2.18
N PHE A 82 30.15 -13.08 -2.27
CA PHE A 82 30.96 -14.10 -1.59
C PHE A 82 32.17 -13.52 -0.81
N ARG A 83 32.35 -12.19 -0.78
CA ARG A 83 33.50 -11.52 -0.16
C ARG A 83 33.06 -10.19 0.47
N LYS A 84 33.94 -9.52 1.21
CA LYS A 84 33.68 -8.14 1.62
C LYS A 84 33.79 -7.22 0.41
N ASP A 85 32.79 -6.35 0.24
CA ASP A 85 32.73 -5.34 -0.82
C ASP A 85 33.96 -4.42 -0.84
N SER A 86 34.48 -4.14 -2.03
CA SER A 86 35.73 -3.40 -2.24
C SER A 86 35.47 -1.97 -2.67
N ILE A 87 36.15 -1.00 -2.03
CA ILE A 87 35.97 0.42 -2.35
C ILE A 87 36.60 0.77 -3.71
N ILE A 88 35.78 1.32 -4.62
CA ILE A 88 36.20 1.80 -5.94
C ILE A 88 36.80 3.19 -5.81
N GLY A 89 36.22 4.06 -5.00
CA GLY A 89 36.76 5.38 -4.71
C GLY A 89 35.87 6.21 -3.79
N GLU A 90 36.46 7.18 -3.12
CA GLU A 90 35.83 8.04 -2.12
C GLU A 90 35.97 9.53 -2.50
N LYS A 91 34.99 10.34 -2.08
CA LYS A 91 35.07 11.79 -2.08
C LYS A 91 34.51 12.39 -0.78
N LYS A 92 35.33 13.21 -0.13
CA LYS A 92 34.95 14.05 1.00
C LYS A 92 34.62 15.46 0.51
N LEU A 93 33.52 16.03 1.00
CA LEU A 93 32.98 17.35 0.66
C LEU A 93 32.65 18.12 1.96
N ASP A 94 33.12 19.35 2.07
CA ASP A 94 32.90 20.22 3.24
C ASP A 94 31.84 21.27 2.89
N LEU A 95 30.68 21.23 3.54
CA LEU A 95 29.58 22.15 3.20
C LEU A 95 29.91 23.60 3.54
N SER A 96 30.79 23.86 4.50
CA SER A 96 31.18 25.25 4.84
C SER A 96 31.91 25.93 3.67
N GLN A 97 32.76 25.18 2.97
CA GLN A 97 33.50 25.65 1.80
C GLN A 97 32.54 25.88 0.63
N LEU A 98 31.62 24.95 0.39
CA LEU A 98 30.63 25.06 -0.70
C LEU A 98 29.65 26.23 -0.47
N LEU A 99 29.10 26.36 0.75
CA LEU A 99 28.22 27.47 1.12
C LEU A 99 28.93 28.82 1.03
N SER A 100 30.21 28.90 1.40
CA SER A 100 30.99 30.15 1.26
C SER A 100 31.14 30.59 -0.20
N HIS A 101 31.23 29.65 -1.14
CA HIS A 101 31.37 29.91 -2.57
C HIS A 101 30.03 30.26 -3.24
N TYR A 102 28.91 29.74 -2.73
CA TYR A 102 27.55 30.00 -3.24
C TYR A 102 26.73 30.94 -2.34
N ASN A 103 27.43 31.79 -1.57
CA ASN A 103 26.84 32.84 -0.72
C ASN A 103 25.67 32.34 0.16
N GLY A 104 25.85 31.16 0.77
CA GLY A 104 24.91 30.55 1.72
C GLY A 104 23.79 29.72 1.10
N ARG A 105 23.67 29.63 -0.23
CA ARG A 105 22.51 29.05 -0.92
C ARG A 105 22.91 27.90 -1.86
N CYS A 106 22.46 26.68 -1.55
CA CYS A 106 22.58 25.50 -2.40
C CYS A 106 21.18 25.05 -2.84
N GLU A 107 20.74 25.58 -3.97
CA GLU A 107 19.52 25.17 -4.68
C GLU A 107 19.88 24.64 -6.06
N ASN A 108 19.37 23.45 -6.39
CA ASN A 108 19.57 22.75 -7.66
C ASN A 108 21.04 22.76 -8.16
N LEU A 109 21.97 22.57 -7.21
CA LEU A 109 23.41 22.65 -7.43
C LEU A 109 23.98 21.26 -7.76
N GLU A 110 24.20 21.00 -9.05
CA GLU A 110 24.83 19.77 -9.53
C GLU A 110 26.34 19.84 -9.31
N LEU A 111 26.88 18.82 -8.64
CA LEU A 111 28.29 18.60 -8.35
C LEU A 111 28.80 17.40 -9.16
N THR A 112 29.89 17.59 -9.91
CA THR A 112 30.74 16.48 -10.38
C THR A 112 31.89 16.28 -9.40
N LEU A 113 31.95 15.09 -8.81
CA LEU A 113 32.84 14.70 -7.74
C LEU A 113 33.90 13.72 -8.27
N ASP A 114 35.16 14.16 -8.39
CA ASP A 114 36.26 13.26 -8.75
C ASP A 114 36.54 12.27 -7.61
N LEU A 115 36.31 10.98 -7.88
CA LEU A 115 36.51 9.86 -6.93
C LEU A 115 37.97 9.42 -6.90
N MET A 116 38.52 9.22 -5.70
CA MET A 116 39.92 8.83 -5.47
C MET A 116 40.01 7.54 -4.64
N CYS A 117 40.98 6.67 -4.92
CA CYS A 117 41.20 5.44 -4.13
C CYS A 117 42.44 5.56 -3.22
N GLU A 118 42.28 5.36 -1.90
CA GLU A 118 43.40 5.37 -0.94
C GLU A 118 44.22 4.07 -1.00
N ASN A 119 45.26 4.05 -1.85
CA ASN A 119 46.31 3.03 -1.80
C ASN A 119 47.44 3.47 -0.86
N LYS A 120 47.83 2.60 0.08
CA LYS A 120 48.83 2.87 1.15
C LYS A 120 50.29 2.98 0.67
N THR A 121 50.54 3.24 -0.62
CA THR A 121 51.86 3.09 -1.27
C THR A 121 52.23 4.23 -2.23
N THR A 122 51.40 5.27 -2.35
CA THR A 122 51.63 6.40 -3.29
C THR A 122 51.11 7.71 -2.71
N ASP A 123 51.94 8.77 -2.71
CA ASP A 123 51.61 10.10 -2.15
C ASP A 123 50.45 10.84 -2.85
N SER A 124 50.01 10.36 -4.02
CA SER A 124 48.80 10.85 -4.70
C SER A 124 47.84 9.69 -4.99
N PRO A 125 46.60 9.70 -4.45
CA PRO A 125 45.64 8.64 -4.71
C PRO A 125 45.14 8.74 -6.17
N PRO A 126 45.09 7.63 -6.93
CA PRO A 126 44.64 7.66 -8.31
C PRO A 126 43.14 7.96 -8.40
N LYS A 127 42.76 8.84 -9.34
CA LYS A 127 41.37 9.07 -9.73
C LYS A 127 40.78 7.80 -10.34
N THR A 128 39.75 7.25 -9.73
CA THR A 128 39.08 6.01 -10.18
C THR A 128 37.75 6.25 -10.89
N GLY A 129 37.18 7.45 -10.77
CA GLY A 129 35.97 7.81 -11.50
C GLY A 129 35.49 9.24 -11.24
N GLU A 130 34.27 9.51 -11.67
CA GLU A 130 33.52 10.73 -11.38
C GLU A 130 32.10 10.35 -10.92
N LEU A 131 31.59 10.99 -9.87
CA LEU A 131 30.23 10.80 -9.35
C LEU A 131 29.44 12.11 -9.54
N ILE A 132 28.19 12.03 -9.99
CA ILE A 132 27.31 13.20 -10.18
C ILE A 132 26.23 13.20 -9.11
N VAL A 133 26.16 14.30 -8.34
CA VAL A 133 25.24 14.50 -7.21
C VAL A 133 24.60 15.88 -7.34
N VAL A 134 23.29 16.00 -7.11
CA VAL A 134 22.62 17.32 -7.00
C VAL A 134 22.32 17.62 -5.53
N LEU A 135 22.66 18.82 -5.08
CA LEU A 135 22.34 19.34 -3.75
C LEU A 135 21.24 20.41 -3.86
N ASP A 136 20.19 20.29 -3.04
CA ASP A 136 19.04 21.19 -3.10
C ASP A 136 18.39 21.46 -1.72
N GLY A 137 17.71 22.61 -1.59
CA GLY A 137 16.94 22.99 -0.41
C GLY A 137 17.71 23.62 0.76
N LEU A 138 19.02 23.82 0.65
CA LEU A 138 19.85 24.33 1.75
C LEU A 138 20.13 25.84 1.60
N ASN A 139 19.56 26.65 2.50
CA ASN A 139 19.80 28.10 2.59
C ASN A 139 20.21 28.49 4.02
N VAL A 140 21.33 29.22 4.15
CA VAL A 140 21.96 29.60 5.43
C VAL A 140 22.45 31.04 5.36
N GLU A 141 22.00 31.89 6.29
CA GLU A 141 22.51 33.26 6.41
C GLU A 141 23.94 33.27 7.01
N LEU A 142 24.94 33.40 6.14
CA LEU A 142 26.34 33.55 6.54
C LEU A 142 26.58 34.91 7.20
N SER A 143 26.86 34.91 8.51
CA SER A 143 27.20 36.12 9.27
C SER A 143 28.45 36.80 8.70
N ASN A 144 28.41 38.12 8.54
CA ASN A 144 29.38 38.95 7.79
C ASN A 144 30.81 39.07 8.40
N HIS A 145 31.26 38.11 9.21
CA HIS A 145 32.51 38.18 9.99
C HIS A 145 33.64 37.24 9.52
N ASN A 146 33.49 36.56 8.38
CA ASN A 146 34.58 35.75 7.81
C ASN A 146 34.61 35.75 6.27
N ARG A 147 34.72 36.94 5.66
CA ARG A 147 35.11 37.07 4.25
C ARG A 147 36.64 36.95 4.12
N PRO A 148 37.20 35.90 3.50
CA PRO A 148 38.60 35.92 3.11
C PRO A 148 38.81 37.01 2.05
N SER A 149 39.81 37.87 2.25
CA SER A 149 40.10 39.01 1.39
C SER A 149 40.77 38.62 0.07
N SER A 150 39.99 38.02 -0.84
CA SER A 150 40.38 37.77 -2.23
C SER A 150 39.31 38.32 -3.19
N SER A 151 39.75 39.11 -4.16
CA SER A 151 38.87 39.84 -5.07
C SER A 151 38.36 38.97 -6.21
N PHE A 152 37.13 38.47 -6.10
CA PHE A 152 36.41 37.84 -7.20
C PHE A 152 35.10 38.59 -7.46
N MET A 153 34.92 39.04 -8.71
CA MET A 153 33.65 39.63 -9.15
C MET A 153 32.61 38.54 -9.41
N PRO A 154 31.31 38.81 -9.19
CA PRO A 154 30.26 37.93 -9.66
C PRO A 154 30.28 37.89 -11.21
N LEU A 155 30.42 36.71 -11.80
CA LEU A 155 30.30 36.56 -13.25
C LEU A 155 28.82 36.75 -13.63
N ALA A 156 28.55 37.71 -14.52
CA ALA A 156 27.23 37.88 -15.11
C ALA A 156 26.89 36.71 -16.05
N GLN A 157 25.60 36.58 -16.38
CA GLN A 157 25.10 35.55 -17.30
C GLN A 157 25.77 35.65 -18.68
N THR A 158 26.56 34.65 -19.05
CA THR A 158 27.09 34.48 -20.42
C THR A 158 26.95 33.02 -20.87
N ASN A 159 25.99 32.76 -21.75
CA ASN A 159 25.90 31.48 -22.47
C ASN A 159 27.01 31.41 -23.53
N SER A 160 28.10 30.70 -23.22
CA SER A 160 29.17 30.41 -24.18
C SER A 160 29.96 29.16 -23.78
N ASP A 161 29.68 28.03 -24.43
CA ASP A 161 30.50 26.82 -24.34
C ASP A 161 31.88 27.03 -24.98
N THR A 162 32.88 27.51 -24.24
CA THR A 162 34.31 27.46 -24.68
C THR A 162 35.37 27.78 -23.59
N GLN A 163 35.25 27.28 -22.35
CA GLN A 163 36.42 27.19 -21.44
C GLN A 163 36.48 25.87 -20.64
N PRO A 164 37.65 25.21 -20.53
CA PRO A 164 37.79 23.95 -19.82
C PRO A 164 38.09 24.12 -18.32
N ASN A 165 37.39 23.33 -17.49
CA ASN A 165 37.76 22.88 -16.14
C ASN A 165 38.75 23.75 -15.32
N ARG A 166 38.21 24.68 -14.52
CA ARG A 166 38.75 24.95 -13.18
C ARG A 166 37.96 24.16 -12.14
N SER A 167 38.62 23.28 -11.39
CA SER A 167 38.02 22.65 -10.21
C SER A 167 37.90 23.68 -9.09
N LEU A 168 36.70 23.85 -8.52
CA LEU A 168 36.44 24.85 -7.49
C LEU A 168 36.99 24.42 -6.12
N LEU A 169 36.89 23.13 -5.78
CA LEU A 169 37.37 22.56 -4.51
C LEU A 169 38.03 21.19 -4.77
N ASN A 170 39.35 21.13 -4.97
CA ASN A 170 40.16 19.91 -5.09
C ASN A 170 39.50 18.75 -5.86
N GLY A 171 39.11 18.97 -7.12
CA GLY A 171 38.42 17.96 -7.96
C GLY A 171 36.89 17.88 -7.79
N VAL A 172 36.28 18.85 -7.10
CA VAL A 172 34.83 19.13 -7.23
C VAL A 172 34.64 20.19 -8.33
N ARG A 173 33.69 19.94 -9.23
CA ARG A 173 33.14 20.89 -10.21
C ARG A 173 31.66 21.08 -9.92
N ALA A 174 31.10 22.27 -10.14
CA ALA A 174 29.73 22.57 -9.75
C ALA A 174 29.02 23.47 -10.77
N ARG A 175 27.74 23.21 -11.05
CA ARG A 175 26.86 24.01 -11.91
C ARG A 175 25.44 24.08 -11.35
N MET A 176 24.80 25.24 -11.47
CA MET A 176 23.38 25.38 -11.13
C MET A 176 22.52 24.92 -12.31
N ARG A 177 21.46 24.14 -12.07
CA ARG A 177 20.47 23.81 -13.09
C ARG A 177 19.39 24.89 -13.16
N LEU A 178 19.09 25.37 -14.37
CA LEU A 178 17.93 26.21 -14.64
C LEU A 178 16.69 25.32 -14.80
N HIS A 179 15.53 25.80 -14.33
CA HIS A 179 14.26 25.11 -14.50
C HIS A 179 13.74 25.22 -15.95
N GLY A 180 13.35 24.08 -16.53
CA GLY A 180 12.38 24.01 -17.63
C GLY A 180 12.92 24.05 -19.07
N SER A 181 13.29 22.89 -19.60
CA SER A 181 13.10 22.57 -21.04
C SER A 181 13.19 21.05 -21.27
N GLU A 182 12.08 20.41 -21.63
CA GLU A 182 12.12 19.03 -22.14
C GLU A 182 12.46 19.00 -23.64
N ASN A 183 13.16 17.95 -24.06
CA ASN A 183 13.05 17.31 -25.38
C ASN A 183 12.91 18.21 -26.64
N VAL A 184 13.98 18.92 -27.00
CA VAL A 184 14.20 19.34 -28.41
C VAL A 184 15.28 18.46 -29.03
N VAL A 185 14.92 17.67 -30.04
CA VAL A 185 15.87 16.82 -30.78
C VAL A 185 16.76 17.70 -31.67
N PRO A 186 18.10 17.64 -31.54
CA PRO A 186 18.98 18.36 -32.45
C PRO A 186 19.01 17.67 -33.83
N PRO A 187 18.87 18.40 -34.95
CA PRO A 187 18.97 17.82 -36.28
C PRO A 187 20.41 17.37 -36.59
N PRO A 188 20.61 16.30 -37.39
CA PRO A 188 21.93 15.74 -37.65
C PRO A 188 22.83 16.73 -38.42
N SER A 189 24.09 16.81 -38.01
CA SER A 189 25.08 17.76 -38.54
C SER A 189 25.34 17.55 -40.04
N ARG A 190 25.19 18.62 -40.84
CA ARG A 190 25.76 18.67 -42.20
C ARG A 190 27.16 19.29 -42.17
N THR A 191 28.01 18.84 -43.09
CA THR A 191 29.41 19.23 -43.20
C THR A 191 29.60 20.72 -43.48
N ALA A 192 30.56 21.34 -42.80
CA ALA A 192 30.98 22.70 -43.09
C ALA A 192 31.91 22.76 -44.31
N MET A 193 31.74 23.79 -45.14
CA MET A 193 32.73 24.24 -46.12
C MET A 193 32.91 25.76 -46.03
N ASP A 194 34.00 26.14 -45.38
CA ASP A 194 34.94 27.23 -45.70
C ASP A 194 34.49 28.71 -45.86
N ARG A 195 35.46 29.58 -45.50
CA ARG A 195 35.64 31.02 -45.76
C ARG A 195 34.90 32.11 -44.95
N PRO A 196 35.50 33.33 -44.82
CA PRO A 196 35.27 34.19 -43.64
C PRO A 196 35.08 35.71 -43.91
N SER A 197 34.88 36.46 -42.81
CA SER A 197 35.27 37.86 -42.58
C SER A 197 34.61 39.01 -43.36
N LEU A 198 34.04 39.97 -42.61
CA LEU A 198 34.31 41.43 -42.61
C LEU A 198 33.48 42.10 -41.48
N MET A 199 34.12 42.67 -40.45
CA MET A 199 34.30 44.12 -40.20
C MET A 199 33.03 44.96 -39.92
N GLY A 200 33.01 45.65 -38.77
CA GLY A 200 32.00 46.68 -38.45
C GLY A 200 31.94 47.07 -36.96
N SER A 201 32.59 48.18 -36.58
CA SER A 201 32.54 48.82 -35.25
C SER A 201 33.00 50.29 -35.39
N PRO A 202 32.94 51.19 -34.37
CA PRO A 202 32.26 51.14 -33.06
C PRO A 202 31.42 52.45 -32.82
N GLN A 203 31.35 52.92 -31.55
CA GLN A 203 30.97 54.27 -31.03
C GLN A 203 29.56 54.47 -30.42
N ASN A 204 29.34 55.28 -29.37
CA ASN A 204 30.18 55.63 -28.20
C ASN A 204 29.35 56.36 -27.09
N SER A 205 29.80 56.32 -25.83
CA SER A 205 29.48 57.29 -24.72
C SER A 205 28.01 57.42 -24.20
N ALA A 206 27.69 58.17 -23.11
CA ALA A 206 28.18 58.11 -21.71
C ALA A 206 27.37 59.02 -20.73
N THR A 207 27.05 58.53 -19.51
CA THR A 207 26.88 59.24 -18.19
C THR A 207 25.79 60.32 -17.91
N VAL A 208 25.42 60.44 -16.60
CA VAL A 208 24.70 61.50 -15.79
C VAL A 208 23.55 60.84 -14.95
N LEU A 209 23.51 60.73 -13.60
CA LEU A 209 23.62 61.64 -12.42
C LEU A 209 22.30 62.45 -12.15
N THR A 210 21.67 62.60 -10.96
CA THR A 210 21.93 62.16 -9.54
C THR A 210 20.64 62.30 -8.64
N ASN A 211 20.73 62.12 -7.30
CA ASN A 211 19.75 62.43 -6.20
C ASN A 211 18.83 61.26 -5.73
N GLY A 212 18.34 61.15 -4.46
CA GLY A 212 18.54 61.91 -3.21
C GLY A 212 17.79 61.29 -1.99
N THR A 213 18.16 61.62 -0.73
CA THR A 213 17.70 61.03 0.59
C THR A 213 16.61 61.90 1.30
N PRO A 214 16.08 61.66 2.55
CA PRO A 214 16.39 60.70 3.64
C PRO A 214 15.20 60.07 4.46
N TYR A 215 15.52 59.44 5.62
CA TYR A 215 14.71 58.83 6.72
C TYR A 215 14.06 59.88 7.70
N PRO A 216 13.35 59.55 8.84
CA PRO A 216 13.16 58.30 9.64
C PRO A 216 11.66 57.88 9.83
N ASP A 217 11.14 57.10 10.81
CA ASP A 217 11.53 56.42 12.09
C ASP A 217 10.47 55.28 12.40
N ALA A 218 10.30 54.51 13.51
CA ALA A 218 10.90 54.26 14.85
C ALA A 218 10.44 52.86 15.40
N THR A 219 10.80 52.47 16.66
CA THR A 219 10.26 51.27 17.39
C THR A 219 10.13 51.54 18.92
N PRO A 220 9.29 50.80 19.70
CA PRO A 220 9.75 49.67 20.56
C PRO A 220 8.70 48.53 20.83
N LEU A 221 9.03 47.23 20.73
CA LEU A 221 9.46 46.26 21.77
C LEU A 221 8.44 45.73 22.82
N GLY A 222 8.40 44.40 22.98
CA GLY A 222 7.74 43.61 24.04
C GLY A 222 8.27 42.14 24.08
N PRO A 223 8.33 41.43 25.22
CA PRO A 223 9.23 40.28 25.42
C PRO A 223 8.61 38.86 25.27
N PRO A 224 9.44 37.80 25.10
CA PRO A 224 9.01 36.40 24.93
C PRO A 224 8.93 35.58 26.24
N ALA A 225 8.38 34.35 26.16
CA ALA A 225 8.30 33.36 27.24
C ALA A 225 9.03 32.05 26.91
N THR A 226 9.41 31.30 27.95
CA THR A 226 10.50 30.28 27.92
C THR A 226 10.01 28.83 27.92
N VAL A 227 10.83 27.92 27.40
CA VAL A 227 10.64 26.44 27.46
C VAL A 227 11.65 25.80 28.43
N PRO A 228 11.26 24.81 29.25
CA PRO A 228 12.18 23.87 29.90
C PRO A 228 11.97 22.40 29.45
N SER A 229 12.93 21.53 29.77
CA SER A 229 13.06 20.16 29.22
C SER A 229 12.82 19.04 30.26
N SER A 230 13.33 17.82 30.01
CA SER A 230 12.76 16.54 30.44
C SER A 230 13.38 15.84 31.68
N ASN A 231 12.67 14.78 32.12
CA ASN A 231 13.09 13.62 32.94
C ASN A 231 13.30 13.75 34.46
N SER A 232 12.46 13.02 35.21
CA SER A 232 12.88 12.02 36.23
C SER A 232 11.66 11.21 36.73
N GLN A 233 11.88 9.96 37.17
CA GLN A 233 10.85 9.12 37.83
C GLN A 233 11.08 9.06 39.34
N THR A 234 10.07 9.39 40.14
CA THR A 234 9.85 8.87 41.51
C THR A 234 8.39 9.05 41.93
N THR A 235 7.97 8.40 43.02
CA THR A 235 6.57 8.16 43.40
C THR A 235 5.91 9.26 44.25
N ALA A 236 4.63 9.52 43.94
CA ALA A 236 3.53 9.92 44.83
C ALA A 236 3.69 11.11 45.82
N ASP A 237 2.95 12.19 45.55
CA ASP A 237 1.98 12.75 46.50
C ASP A 237 0.83 13.47 45.75
N GLU A 238 -0.34 13.66 46.36
CA GLU A 238 -1.55 14.20 45.72
C GLU A 238 -1.80 15.68 46.03
N SER A 239 -1.44 16.58 45.10
CA SER A 239 -1.89 17.99 45.13
C SER A 239 -1.82 18.68 43.76
N ARG A 240 -2.46 18.12 42.73
CA ARG A 240 -2.62 18.82 41.45
C ARG A 240 -3.62 19.98 41.58
N THR A 241 -3.15 21.19 41.34
CA THR A 241 -4.00 22.36 41.06
C THR A 241 -4.95 22.03 39.90
N GLU A 242 -6.27 22.07 40.14
CA GLU A 242 -7.24 21.82 39.08
C GLU A 242 -7.23 22.95 38.03
N GLU A 243 -7.14 22.56 36.76
CA GLU A 243 -7.31 23.48 35.62
C GLU A 243 -8.74 24.08 35.63
N PRO A 244 -8.97 25.25 35.00
CA PRO A 244 -10.32 25.81 34.86
C PRO A 244 -11.22 24.92 34.00
N LEU A 245 -12.53 24.94 34.28
CA LEU A 245 -13.55 24.27 33.45
C LEU A 245 -13.81 25.06 32.15
N PRO A 246 -14.29 24.39 31.07
CA PRO A 246 -14.69 25.07 29.84
C PRO A 246 -15.84 26.08 30.07
N PRO A 247 -15.95 27.14 29.24
CA PRO A 247 -16.99 28.16 29.40
C PRO A 247 -18.41 27.58 29.46
N GLY A 248 -19.15 27.97 30.49
CA GLY A 248 -20.52 27.51 30.76
C GLY A 248 -20.62 26.15 31.48
N TRP A 249 -19.52 25.53 31.89
CA TRP A 249 -19.55 24.35 32.76
C TRP A 249 -19.26 24.69 34.22
N GLU A 250 -20.03 24.10 35.14
CA GLU A 250 -19.95 24.31 36.59
C GLU A 250 -19.79 22.95 37.31
N MET A 251 -18.84 22.81 38.24
CA MET A 251 -18.76 21.63 39.11
C MET A 251 -19.67 21.80 40.32
N ARG A 252 -20.42 20.76 40.67
CA ARG A 252 -21.25 20.64 41.87
C ARG A 252 -21.01 19.31 42.58
N TYR A 253 -21.54 19.19 43.78
CA TYR A 253 -21.54 17.95 44.56
C TYR A 253 -22.97 17.51 44.82
N ASP A 254 -23.24 16.20 44.77
CA ASP A 254 -24.54 15.65 45.15
C ASP A 254 -24.69 15.52 46.68
N MET A 255 -25.86 15.07 47.13
CA MET A 255 -26.16 14.93 48.56
C MET A 255 -25.39 13.79 49.26
N TYR A 256 -24.53 13.08 48.53
CA TYR A 256 -23.60 12.05 49.01
C TYR A 256 -22.13 12.48 48.83
N GLY A 257 -21.87 13.75 48.47
CA GLY A 257 -20.52 14.30 48.29
C GLY A 257 -19.84 13.92 46.98
N ARG A 258 -20.55 13.31 46.01
CA ARG A 258 -19.99 12.92 44.72
C ARG A 258 -20.01 14.11 43.76
N ARG A 259 -18.87 14.40 43.11
CA ARG A 259 -18.77 15.49 42.13
C ARG A 259 -19.54 15.16 40.85
N TYR A 260 -20.23 16.16 40.30
CA TYR A 260 -20.82 16.14 38.96
C TYR A 260 -20.65 17.51 38.30
N TYR A 261 -20.80 17.57 36.99
CA TYR A 261 -20.57 18.77 36.19
C TYR A 261 -21.86 19.14 35.44
N VAL A 262 -22.19 20.43 35.43
CA VAL A 262 -23.41 21.00 34.85
C VAL A 262 -23.01 21.84 33.64
N ASP A 263 -23.55 21.53 32.46
CA ASP A 263 -23.40 22.35 31.27
C ASP A 263 -24.58 23.31 31.13
N HIS A 264 -24.35 24.60 31.36
CA HIS A 264 -25.36 25.66 31.21
C HIS A 264 -25.68 25.98 29.74
N ASN A 265 -24.85 25.54 28.78
CA ASN A 265 -25.06 25.76 27.33
C ASN A 265 -26.08 24.78 26.72
N THR A 266 -26.23 23.61 27.32
CA THR A 266 -27.15 22.51 26.93
C THR A 266 -28.24 22.25 27.97
N ARG A 267 -28.01 22.65 29.23
CA ARG A 267 -28.80 22.32 30.43
C ARG A 267 -28.76 20.84 30.83
N SER A 268 -27.65 20.16 30.56
CA SER A 268 -27.40 18.76 30.94
C SER A 268 -26.44 18.64 32.12
N THR A 269 -26.53 17.54 32.87
CA THR A 269 -25.53 17.15 33.88
C THR A 269 -24.75 15.92 33.42
N SER A 270 -23.48 15.83 33.81
CA SER A 270 -22.60 14.66 33.57
C SER A 270 -21.79 14.35 34.83
N TRP A 271 -21.45 13.09 35.05
CA TRP A 271 -20.50 12.68 36.09
C TRP A 271 -19.05 12.85 35.65
N GLU A 272 -18.80 13.00 34.33
CA GLU A 272 -17.48 13.16 33.75
C GLU A 272 -17.06 14.63 33.58
N ARG A 273 -15.75 14.88 33.70
CA ARG A 273 -15.19 16.23 33.62
C ARG A 273 -15.08 16.71 32.16
N PRO A 274 -15.69 17.84 31.79
CA PRO A 274 -15.63 18.38 30.43
C PRO A 274 -14.20 18.85 30.07
N GLN A 275 -13.64 18.31 29.00
CA GLN A 275 -12.35 18.76 28.45
C GLN A 275 -12.53 20.06 27.62
N PRO A 276 -11.56 21.00 27.59
CA PRO A 276 -11.61 22.15 26.69
C PRO A 276 -11.55 21.75 25.20
N LEU A 277 -11.88 22.69 24.30
CA LEU A 277 -11.67 22.50 22.86
C LEU A 277 -10.19 22.77 22.50
N PRO A 278 -9.61 22.06 21.52
CA PRO A 278 -8.23 22.31 21.09
C PRO A 278 -8.02 23.71 20.47
N PRO A 279 -6.80 24.27 20.50
CA PRO A 279 -6.52 25.60 19.97
C PRO A 279 -6.94 25.79 18.49
N GLY A 280 -7.60 26.92 18.21
CA GLY A 280 -8.12 27.26 16.89
C GLY A 280 -9.46 26.62 16.51
N TRP A 281 -10.07 25.83 17.40
CA TRP A 281 -11.41 25.28 17.18
C TRP A 281 -12.52 26.12 17.83
N GLU A 282 -13.54 26.47 17.05
CA GLU A 282 -14.73 27.22 17.50
C GLU A 282 -15.98 26.35 17.43
N MET A 283 -16.82 26.39 18.48
CA MET A 283 -18.14 25.76 18.46
C MET A 283 -19.19 26.76 17.98
N ARG A 284 -19.90 26.44 16.88
CA ARG A 284 -20.99 27.23 16.31
C ARG A 284 -22.31 26.46 16.34
N ARG A 285 -23.41 27.17 16.06
CA ARG A 285 -24.73 26.57 15.81
C ARG A 285 -25.23 26.94 14.41
N ASP A 286 -25.89 26.00 13.73
CA ASP A 286 -26.47 26.23 12.41
C ASP A 286 -27.84 26.93 12.49
N GLY A 287 -28.43 27.26 11.34
CA GLY A 287 -29.78 27.86 11.26
C GLY A 287 -30.93 26.96 11.75
N ARG A 288 -30.63 25.73 12.20
CA ARG A 288 -31.57 24.78 12.84
C ARG A 288 -31.20 24.54 14.32
N GLY A 289 -30.26 25.32 14.87
CA GLY A 289 -29.79 25.22 16.26
C GLY A 289 -28.80 24.08 16.54
N ARG A 290 -28.42 23.28 15.54
CA ARG A 290 -27.50 22.14 15.69
C ARG A 290 -26.07 22.62 15.87
N ILE A 291 -25.34 21.99 16.79
CA ILE A 291 -23.93 22.32 17.05
C ILE A 291 -23.04 21.75 15.94
N TYR A 292 -22.11 22.57 15.45
CA TYR A 292 -20.99 22.15 14.60
C TYR A 292 -19.71 22.85 15.03
N TYR A 293 -18.56 22.28 14.68
CA TYR A 293 -17.24 22.77 15.05
C TYR A 293 -16.51 23.27 13.81
N VAL A 294 -15.83 24.40 13.94
CA VAL A 294 -15.04 25.06 12.89
C VAL A 294 -13.57 25.03 13.29
N ASP A 295 -12.73 24.49 12.41
CA ASP A 295 -11.28 24.61 12.56
C ASP A 295 -10.79 25.85 11.81
N HIS A 296 -10.34 26.87 12.54
CA HIS A 296 -9.75 28.06 11.93
C HIS A 296 -8.36 27.81 11.36
N ASN A 297 -7.68 26.71 11.76
CA ASN A 297 -6.36 26.36 11.26
C ASN A 297 -6.44 25.79 9.83
N SER A 298 -7.28 24.77 9.60
CA SER A 298 -7.51 24.18 8.27
C SER A 298 -8.65 24.82 7.46
N ARG A 299 -9.46 25.70 8.07
CA ARG A 299 -10.70 26.28 7.51
C ARG A 299 -11.78 25.24 7.17
N THR A 300 -11.78 24.11 7.87
CA THR A 300 -12.79 23.03 7.71
C THR A 300 -13.86 23.09 8.79
N THR A 301 -14.93 22.32 8.63
CA THR A 301 -15.97 22.13 9.65
C THR A 301 -16.28 20.64 9.86
N THR A 302 -16.77 20.28 11.04
CA THR A 302 -17.25 18.93 11.35
C THR A 302 -18.40 18.96 12.36
N TRP A 303 -19.22 17.91 12.36
CA TRP A 303 -20.36 17.76 13.26
C TRP A 303 -20.00 17.10 14.61
N GLN A 304 -18.84 16.45 14.70
CA GLN A 304 -18.37 15.86 15.96
C GLN A 304 -17.35 16.75 16.68
N ARG A 305 -17.32 16.66 18.02
CA ARG A 305 -16.41 17.46 18.85
C ARG A 305 -14.94 17.10 18.54
N PRO A 306 -14.06 18.08 18.27
CA PRO A 306 -12.62 17.84 18.14
C PRO A 306 -12.03 17.46 19.51
N ASN A 307 -11.22 16.40 19.54
CA ASN A 307 -10.39 16.03 20.69
C ASN A 307 -8.93 15.85 20.23
N SER A 308 -7.98 15.91 21.17
CA SER A 308 -6.55 15.93 20.86
C SER A 308 -6.06 14.68 20.12
N GLU A 309 -6.64 13.52 20.43
CA GLU A 309 -6.33 12.22 19.83
C GLU A 309 -6.76 12.16 18.35
N ARG A 310 -8.00 12.56 18.04
CA ARG A 310 -8.49 12.64 16.65
C ARG A 310 -7.72 13.64 15.80
N LEU A 311 -7.25 14.75 16.39
CA LEU A 311 -6.39 15.69 15.67
C LEU A 311 -5.02 15.08 15.34
N GLN A 312 -4.44 14.27 16.23
CA GLN A 312 -3.23 13.51 15.93
C GLN A 312 -3.47 12.47 14.82
N HIS A 313 -4.60 11.75 14.86
CA HIS A 313 -4.97 10.80 13.80
C HIS A 313 -5.17 11.50 12.44
N PHE A 314 -5.79 12.69 12.43
CA PHE A 314 -5.96 13.50 11.22
C PHE A 314 -4.61 14.01 10.66
N GLN A 315 -3.68 14.43 11.52
CA GLN A 315 -2.32 14.82 11.11
C GLN A 315 -1.53 13.62 10.56
N GLN A 316 -1.62 12.44 11.18
CA GLN A 316 -1.03 11.21 10.66
C GLN A 316 -1.60 10.82 9.28
N TRP A 317 -2.93 10.88 9.13
CA TRP A 317 -3.63 10.63 7.87
C TRP A 317 -3.19 11.59 6.74
N GLN A 318 -3.01 12.88 7.05
CA GLN A 318 -2.48 13.86 6.09
C GLN A 318 -1.05 13.52 5.66
N GLY A 319 -0.17 13.14 6.60
CA GLY A 319 1.22 12.79 6.31
C GLY A 319 1.38 11.57 5.38
N GLN A 320 0.46 10.60 5.45
CA GLN A 320 0.50 9.41 4.60
C GLN A 320 0.26 9.71 3.10
N ARG A 321 -0.47 10.78 2.76
CA ARG A 321 -0.87 11.12 1.37
C ARG A 321 0.30 11.23 0.38
N GLN A 322 1.51 11.58 0.84
CA GLN A 322 2.70 11.66 -0.03
C GLN A 322 3.37 10.31 -0.31
N HIS A 323 3.40 9.39 0.67
CA HIS A 323 3.98 8.04 0.48
C HIS A 323 3.05 7.10 -0.30
N ILE A 324 1.75 7.36 -0.23
CA ILE A 324 0.68 6.57 -0.85
C ILE A 324 0.89 6.32 -2.35
N VAL A 325 1.22 7.34 -3.15
CA VAL A 325 1.34 7.22 -4.61
C VAL A 325 2.41 6.19 -5.05
N GLN A 326 3.47 6.00 -4.25
CA GLN A 326 4.54 5.05 -4.57
C GLN A 326 4.10 3.58 -4.45
N GLN A 327 3.24 3.24 -3.47
CA GLN A 327 2.75 1.85 -3.30
C GLN A 327 1.76 1.43 -4.40
N GLY A 328 1.00 2.35 -4.99
CA GLY A 328 -0.05 2.02 -5.95
C GLY A 328 0.46 1.33 -7.22
N ASN A 329 1.71 1.60 -7.61
CA ASN A 329 2.33 1.06 -8.82
C ASN A 329 3.00 -0.32 -8.62
N GLN A 330 3.13 -0.81 -7.38
CA GLN A 330 3.80 -2.09 -7.07
C GLN A 330 2.81 -3.27 -6.91
N ARG A 331 1.49 -3.02 -7.06
CA ARG A 331 0.44 -4.02 -6.85
C ARG A 331 0.02 -4.68 -8.17
N PHE A 332 -0.15 -6.00 -8.15
CA PHE A 332 -0.48 -6.81 -9.33
C PHE A 332 -1.36 -8.02 -8.96
N LEU A 333 -2.00 -8.66 -9.95
CA LEU A 333 -2.63 -9.99 -9.78
C LEU A 333 -1.82 -11.09 -10.46
N TYR A 334 -1.08 -10.76 -11.52
CA TYR A 334 -0.06 -11.63 -12.11
C TYR A 334 1.13 -10.76 -12.54
N PRO A 335 2.38 -11.26 -12.49
CA PRO A 335 3.54 -10.52 -12.97
C PRO A 335 3.38 -10.17 -14.45
N GLN A 336 3.41 -8.88 -14.77
CA GLN A 336 3.47 -8.41 -16.15
C GLN A 336 4.90 -8.64 -16.64
N GLN A 337 5.10 -9.47 -17.67
CA GLN A 337 6.44 -9.79 -18.16
C GLN A 337 7.15 -8.51 -18.64
N GLN A 338 8.28 -8.19 -18.02
CA GLN A 338 9.10 -7.05 -18.44
C GLN A 338 9.72 -7.36 -19.82
N PRO A 339 9.60 -6.47 -20.82
CA PRO A 339 10.33 -6.61 -22.07
C PRO A 339 11.83 -6.57 -21.79
N ALA A 340 12.56 -7.62 -22.21
CA ALA A 340 14.02 -7.66 -22.06
C ALA A 340 14.68 -6.51 -22.85
N PRO A 341 15.75 -5.87 -22.33
CA PRO A 341 16.37 -4.73 -22.98
C PRO A 341 17.03 -5.14 -24.30
N GLN A 342 16.45 -4.70 -25.42
CA GLN A 342 16.96 -4.99 -26.75
C GLN A 342 18.21 -4.18 -27.06
N GLY A 343 19.23 -4.84 -27.62
CA GLY A 343 20.44 -4.19 -28.10
C GLY A 343 20.20 -3.38 -29.39
N PRO A 344 21.06 -2.39 -29.71
CA PRO A 344 20.82 -1.49 -30.82
C PRO A 344 21.12 -2.13 -32.20
N GLY A 345 20.10 -2.14 -33.07
CA GLY A 345 20.30 -2.08 -34.52
C GLY A 345 19.98 -3.33 -35.34
N THR A 346 18.74 -3.43 -35.81
CA THR A 346 18.41 -3.44 -37.26
C THR A 346 16.96 -3.03 -37.46
N SER A 347 16.67 -2.17 -38.44
CA SER A 347 15.36 -1.56 -38.65
C SER A 347 14.57 -2.23 -39.79
N THR A 348 13.63 -3.10 -39.45
CA THR A 348 12.51 -3.51 -40.32
C THR A 348 11.24 -3.55 -39.47
N ALA A 349 10.21 -2.83 -39.90
CA ALA A 349 8.96 -2.73 -39.15
C ALA A 349 8.14 -4.03 -39.26
N ALA A 350 8.20 -4.86 -38.21
CA ALA A 350 7.24 -5.92 -37.97
C ALA A 350 6.14 -5.38 -37.05
N VAL A 351 4.87 -5.63 -37.40
CA VAL A 351 3.73 -5.36 -36.51
C VAL A 351 3.86 -6.29 -35.30
N GLN A 352 3.82 -5.73 -34.09
CA GLN A 352 3.83 -6.52 -32.87
C GLN A 352 2.45 -7.17 -32.68
N ASP A 353 2.42 -8.49 -32.52
CA ASP A 353 1.21 -9.16 -32.05
C ASP A 353 0.90 -8.70 -30.62
N GLU A 354 -0.27 -8.08 -30.41
CA GLU A 354 -0.85 -8.00 -29.07
C GLU A 354 -1.20 -9.43 -28.60
N ASP A 355 -0.76 -9.80 -27.40
CA ASP A 355 -1.06 -11.09 -26.78
C ASP A 355 -2.50 -11.07 -26.25
N ASP A 356 -3.42 -11.68 -27.00
CA ASP A 356 -4.85 -11.78 -26.68
C ASP A 356 -5.16 -12.51 -25.35
N GLY A 357 -4.15 -13.01 -24.62
CA GLY A 357 -4.30 -13.73 -23.35
C GLY A 357 -4.83 -15.16 -23.49
N LEU A 358 -5.20 -15.57 -24.71
CA LEU A 358 -5.66 -16.91 -25.08
C LEU A 358 -4.51 -17.91 -25.34
N GLY A 359 -3.26 -17.49 -25.21
CA GLY A 359 -2.09 -18.31 -25.51
C GLY A 359 -1.83 -18.49 -27.02
N PRO A 360 -0.78 -19.25 -27.39
CA PRO A 360 -0.38 -19.41 -28.78
C PRO A 360 -1.45 -20.12 -29.62
N LEU A 361 -1.57 -19.71 -30.88
CA LEU A 361 -2.43 -20.38 -31.86
C LEU A 361 -2.06 -21.87 -32.00
N PRO A 362 -3.04 -22.78 -32.19
CA PRO A 362 -2.74 -24.21 -32.30
C PRO A 362 -1.79 -24.50 -33.46
N SER A 363 -0.92 -25.51 -33.29
CA SER A 363 0.08 -25.90 -34.30
C SER A 363 -0.54 -26.02 -35.70
N GLY A 364 -0.05 -25.23 -36.64
CA GLY A 364 -0.52 -25.19 -38.03
C GLY A 364 -1.47 -24.03 -38.37
N TRP A 365 -1.86 -23.19 -37.42
CA TRP A 365 -2.68 -22.00 -37.66
C TRP A 365 -1.84 -20.71 -37.75
N GLU A 366 -2.26 -19.79 -38.61
CA GLU A 366 -1.63 -18.47 -38.83
C GLU A 366 -2.71 -17.37 -38.81
N ARG A 367 -2.51 -16.31 -38.02
CA ARG A 367 -3.34 -15.09 -38.03
C ARG A 367 -2.91 -14.19 -39.18
N ARG A 368 -3.86 -13.72 -40.00
CA ARG A 368 -3.62 -12.75 -41.08
C ARG A 368 -4.59 -11.58 -40.98
N VAL A 369 -4.20 -10.44 -41.55
CA VAL A 369 -5.01 -9.23 -41.61
C VAL A 369 -5.13 -8.79 -43.06
N GLN A 370 -6.33 -8.44 -43.50
CA GLN A 370 -6.58 -7.92 -44.85
C GLN A 370 -6.30 -6.41 -44.94
N PRO A 371 -6.14 -5.83 -46.14
CA PRO A 371 -5.87 -4.40 -46.31
C PRO A 371 -6.96 -3.45 -45.79
N ASP A 372 -8.15 -3.96 -45.47
CA ASP A 372 -9.24 -3.23 -44.83
C ASP A 372 -9.20 -3.27 -43.28
N GLY A 373 -8.19 -3.94 -42.71
CA GLY A 373 -8.01 -4.12 -41.27
C GLY A 373 -8.71 -5.34 -40.67
N ARG A 374 -9.42 -6.18 -41.46
CA ARG A 374 -10.12 -7.36 -40.92
C ARG A 374 -9.17 -8.54 -40.72
N VAL A 375 -9.27 -9.16 -39.55
CA VAL A 375 -8.49 -10.34 -39.15
C VAL A 375 -9.17 -11.62 -39.67
N TYR A 376 -8.38 -12.59 -40.11
CA TYR A 376 -8.82 -13.94 -40.46
C TYR A 376 -7.72 -14.96 -40.17
N PHE A 377 -8.09 -16.23 -40.03
CA PHE A 377 -7.19 -17.31 -39.60
C PHE A 377 -7.04 -18.35 -40.70
N VAL A 378 -5.81 -18.79 -40.94
CA VAL A 378 -5.44 -19.76 -41.98
C VAL A 378 -4.94 -21.03 -41.30
N ASN A 379 -5.50 -22.19 -41.67
CA ASN A 379 -5.03 -23.49 -41.21
C ASN A 379 -4.21 -24.17 -42.32
N HIS A 380 -2.90 -24.31 -42.10
CA HIS A 380 -1.97 -24.91 -43.05
C HIS A 380 -2.05 -26.43 -43.14
N LYS A 381 -2.67 -27.11 -42.16
CA LYS A 381 -2.79 -28.58 -42.14
C LYS A 381 -3.89 -29.09 -43.08
N ASN A 382 -5.01 -28.37 -43.19
CA ASN A 382 -6.12 -28.70 -44.09
C ASN A 382 -6.29 -27.68 -45.25
N ARG A 383 -5.54 -26.56 -45.22
CA ARG A 383 -5.58 -25.44 -46.19
C ARG A 383 -6.90 -24.65 -46.20
N THR A 384 -7.63 -24.58 -45.10
CA THR A 384 -8.84 -23.75 -44.96
C THR A 384 -8.56 -22.37 -44.37
N THR A 385 -9.50 -21.43 -44.55
CA THR A 385 -9.47 -20.08 -43.98
C THR A 385 -10.81 -19.73 -43.36
N GLN A 386 -10.81 -19.07 -42.20
CA GLN A 386 -12.01 -18.67 -41.46
C GLN A 386 -11.85 -17.29 -40.81
N TRP A 387 -12.96 -16.67 -40.41
CA TRP A 387 -12.96 -15.32 -39.83
C TRP A 387 -12.93 -15.33 -38.30
N GLU A 388 -13.51 -16.34 -37.66
CA GLU A 388 -13.47 -16.53 -36.21
C GLU A 388 -12.16 -17.18 -35.75
N ASP A 389 -11.71 -16.86 -34.53
CA ASP A 389 -10.47 -17.40 -33.98
C ASP A 389 -10.65 -18.88 -33.57
N PRO A 390 -9.81 -19.83 -34.03
CA PRO A 390 -9.91 -21.25 -33.65
C PRO A 390 -9.73 -21.50 -32.14
N ARG A 391 -9.23 -20.52 -31.37
CA ARG A 391 -9.16 -20.55 -29.89
C ARG A 391 -10.51 -20.20 -29.22
N THR A 392 -11.49 -19.72 -29.99
CA THR A 392 -12.79 -19.19 -29.48
C THR A 392 -14.02 -19.97 -29.94
N GLN A 393 -13.92 -20.81 -30.98
CA GLN A 393 -15.04 -21.58 -31.56
C GLN A 393 -15.48 -22.80 -30.72
N GLY A 394 -15.52 -22.66 -29.39
CA GLY A 394 -16.13 -23.62 -28.48
C GLY A 394 -15.26 -24.80 -28.07
N GLN A 395 -14.99 -24.90 -26.76
CA GLN A 395 -14.80 -26.19 -26.10
C GLN A 395 -16.18 -26.80 -25.79
N GLU A 396 -17.04 -26.93 -26.82
CA GLU A 396 -18.36 -27.55 -26.74
C GLU A 396 -18.39 -28.79 -27.64
N VAL A 397 -18.99 -29.85 -27.10
CA VAL A 397 -18.85 -31.26 -27.50
C VAL A 397 -19.08 -31.52 -28.99
N CYS A 398 -18.02 -31.88 -29.71
CA CYS A 398 -18.08 -32.72 -30.93
C CYS A 398 -16.72 -33.37 -31.25
N GLY A 399 -16.19 -34.16 -30.30
CA GLY A 399 -15.12 -35.11 -30.60
C GLY A 399 -15.71 -36.37 -31.21
N GLU A 400 -15.78 -36.44 -32.55
CA GLU A 400 -16.34 -37.59 -33.25
C GLU A 400 -15.60 -38.89 -32.88
N MET A 401 -16.35 -39.87 -32.37
CA MET A 401 -15.90 -41.24 -32.19
C MET A 401 -16.12 -42.01 -33.48
N ASP A 402 -15.05 -42.42 -34.14
CA ASP A 402 -14.89 -43.69 -34.90
C ASP A 402 -13.44 -43.71 -35.43
N ASP A 403 -12.56 -44.63 -35.06
CA ASP A 403 -12.70 -46.10 -35.16
C ASP A 403 -11.71 -46.82 -34.19
N ALA A 404 -11.61 -48.15 -34.27
CA ALA A 404 -10.53 -49.00 -33.77
C ALA A 404 -10.44 -49.27 -32.25
N THR A 405 -11.59 -49.54 -31.60
CA THR A 405 -11.83 -50.91 -31.07
C THR A 405 -13.23 -51.05 -30.47
N PRO A 406 -14.04 -52.05 -30.90
CA PRO A 406 -15.29 -52.38 -30.22
C PRO A 406 -15.03 -52.94 -28.82
N LEU A 407 -16.01 -52.81 -27.94
CA LEU A 407 -15.95 -53.36 -26.58
C LEU A 407 -15.96 -54.90 -26.61
N PRO A 408 -15.38 -55.57 -25.61
CA PRO A 408 -15.47 -57.02 -25.47
C PRO A 408 -16.94 -57.48 -25.39
N ALA A 409 -17.24 -58.67 -25.93
CA ALA A 409 -18.61 -59.18 -25.98
C ALA A 409 -19.26 -59.23 -24.59
N GLY A 410 -20.48 -58.69 -24.49
CA GLY A 410 -21.22 -58.56 -23.24
C GLY A 410 -20.89 -57.32 -22.40
N TRP A 411 -20.05 -56.39 -22.88
CA TRP A 411 -19.83 -55.09 -22.24
C TRP A 411 -20.66 -53.97 -22.90
N GLU A 412 -21.30 -53.14 -22.07
CA GLU A 412 -22.14 -52.00 -22.47
C GLU A 412 -21.62 -50.70 -21.80
N ILE A 413 -21.73 -49.55 -22.47
CA ILE A 413 -21.51 -48.23 -21.85
C ILE A 413 -22.86 -47.65 -21.44
N ARG A 414 -22.94 -47.13 -20.22
CA ARG A 414 -24.06 -46.32 -19.74
C ARG A 414 -23.53 -45.04 -19.10
N PHE A 415 -24.42 -44.07 -18.92
CA PHE A 415 -24.12 -42.80 -18.28
C PHE A 415 -24.89 -42.71 -16.95
N THR A 416 -24.32 -42.04 -15.95
CA THR A 416 -25.06 -41.67 -14.74
C THR A 416 -26.04 -40.53 -15.05
N GLU A 417 -26.88 -40.15 -14.09
CA GLU A 417 -27.75 -38.97 -14.23
C GLU A 417 -26.95 -37.65 -14.32
N ASP A 418 -25.66 -37.69 -13.99
CA ASP A 418 -24.66 -36.60 -14.17
C ASP A 418 -23.84 -36.73 -15.48
N ASP A 419 -24.31 -37.51 -16.47
CA ASP A 419 -23.66 -37.79 -17.76
C ASP A 419 -22.22 -38.40 -17.66
N VAL A 420 -21.86 -39.04 -16.55
CA VAL A 420 -20.55 -39.71 -16.41
C VAL A 420 -20.60 -41.14 -16.96
N PRO A 421 -19.75 -41.50 -17.95
CA PRO A 421 -19.74 -42.85 -18.52
C PRO A 421 -19.19 -43.90 -17.54
N TYR A 422 -19.92 -45.00 -17.42
CA TYR A 422 -19.51 -46.23 -16.75
C TYR A 422 -19.79 -47.47 -17.63
N PHE A 423 -19.05 -48.53 -17.37
CA PHE A 423 -19.08 -49.76 -18.15
C PHE A 423 -19.81 -50.86 -17.37
N VAL A 424 -20.70 -51.59 -18.02
CA VAL A 424 -21.49 -52.70 -17.47
C VAL A 424 -21.02 -53.99 -18.13
N ASP A 425 -20.54 -54.94 -17.33
CA ASP A 425 -20.25 -56.30 -17.81
C ASP A 425 -21.45 -57.21 -17.53
N HIS A 426 -22.18 -57.57 -18.58
CA HIS A 426 -23.32 -58.49 -18.49
C HIS A 426 -22.91 -59.95 -18.23
N ASN A 427 -21.65 -60.31 -18.48
CA ASN A 427 -21.14 -61.67 -18.22
C ASN A 427 -20.97 -61.91 -16.72
N THR A 428 -20.43 -60.93 -15.99
CA THR A 428 -20.24 -60.99 -14.52
C THR A 428 -21.35 -60.30 -13.73
N LYS A 429 -22.18 -59.48 -14.39
CA LYS A 429 -23.19 -58.58 -13.79
C LYS A 429 -22.59 -57.55 -12.83
N THR A 430 -21.46 -56.97 -13.22
CA THR A 430 -20.76 -55.93 -12.44
C THR A 430 -20.64 -54.63 -13.24
N THR A 431 -20.43 -53.50 -12.54
CA THR A 431 -20.24 -52.17 -13.16
C THR A 431 -18.91 -51.56 -12.73
N THR A 432 -18.30 -50.75 -13.59
CA THR A 432 -16.99 -50.14 -13.32
C THR A 432 -16.77 -48.84 -14.09
N PHE A 433 -16.04 -47.89 -13.49
CA PHE A 433 -15.59 -46.65 -14.12
C PHE A 433 -14.18 -46.80 -14.72
N GLN A 434 -13.89 -47.95 -15.33
CA GLN A 434 -12.63 -48.24 -16.05
C GLN A 434 -12.96 -48.95 -17.36
N ASP A 435 -12.41 -48.44 -18.47
CA ASP A 435 -12.61 -49.01 -19.81
C ASP A 435 -11.94 -50.41 -19.90
N PRO A 436 -12.64 -51.45 -20.36
CA PRO A 436 -12.09 -52.81 -20.48
C PRO A 436 -11.11 -52.98 -21.65
N ARG A 437 -10.94 -52.00 -22.56
CA ARG A 437 -10.13 -52.14 -23.77
C ARG A 437 -8.62 -52.03 -23.49
N PRO A 438 -7.75 -52.83 -24.16
CA PRO A 438 -6.32 -52.84 -23.87
C PRO A 438 -5.62 -51.62 -24.49
N GLY A 439 -5.33 -50.61 -23.68
CA GLY A 439 -4.50 -49.46 -24.10
C GLY A 439 -4.81 -48.11 -23.44
N ALA A 440 -5.97 -47.98 -22.78
CA ALA A 440 -6.37 -46.72 -22.14
C ALA A 440 -5.37 -46.26 -21.05
N PRO A 441 -5.02 -44.95 -20.98
CA PRO A 441 -4.03 -44.43 -20.04
C PRO A 441 -4.54 -44.50 -18.59
N LYS A 442 -3.89 -45.33 -17.77
CA LYS A 442 -4.23 -45.55 -16.35
C LYS A 442 -3.71 -44.42 -15.45
N GLY A 443 -4.34 -43.25 -15.54
CA GLY A 443 -4.14 -42.17 -14.56
C GLY A 443 -4.59 -42.58 -13.15
N PRO A 444 -3.85 -42.21 -12.08
CA PRO A 444 -4.23 -42.52 -10.71
C PRO A 444 -5.48 -41.75 -10.26
N LYS A 445 -6.27 -42.35 -9.37
CA LYS A 445 -7.68 -41.99 -9.13
C LYS A 445 -7.96 -41.55 -7.69
N GLY A 446 -8.27 -40.26 -7.45
CA GLY A 446 -8.88 -39.74 -6.20
C GLY A 446 -10.07 -38.82 -6.52
N VAL A 447 -11.16 -38.69 -5.78
CA VAL A 447 -11.55 -39.13 -4.44
C VAL A 447 -11.30 -40.60 -4.10
N TYR A 448 -11.60 -41.67 -4.85
CA TYR A 448 -12.34 -41.97 -6.12
C TYR A 448 -12.19 -41.01 -7.32
N GLY A 449 -11.30 -41.28 -8.29
CA GLY A 449 -11.50 -40.77 -9.66
C GLY A 449 -10.31 -40.23 -10.47
N VAL A 450 -9.85 -39.00 -10.18
CA VAL A 450 -9.27 -38.04 -11.13
C VAL A 450 -8.28 -37.07 -10.44
N PRO A 451 -7.35 -36.37 -11.13
CA PRO A 451 -6.56 -35.29 -10.52
C PRO A 451 -7.39 -34.04 -10.14
N ARG A 452 -7.37 -33.65 -8.86
CA ARG A 452 -8.12 -32.49 -8.29
C ARG A 452 -7.66 -31.09 -8.74
N ALA A 453 -6.63 -30.99 -9.58
CA ALA A 453 -5.75 -29.82 -9.64
C ALA A 453 -6.18 -28.66 -10.58
N TYR A 454 -7.30 -28.77 -11.33
CA TYR A 454 -7.54 -27.88 -12.48
C TYR A 454 -8.88 -27.12 -12.53
N GLU A 455 -9.90 -27.49 -11.75
CA GLU A 455 -11.26 -26.96 -11.96
C GLU A 455 -11.58 -25.61 -11.27
N ARG A 456 -10.85 -25.19 -10.22
CA ARG A 456 -11.25 -24.02 -9.40
C ARG A 456 -10.08 -23.13 -8.92
N SER A 457 -9.06 -22.93 -9.74
CA SER A 457 -7.99 -21.96 -9.41
C SER A 457 -8.51 -20.52 -9.31
N PHE A 458 -7.92 -19.71 -8.43
CA PHE A 458 -8.22 -18.27 -8.34
C PHE A 458 -8.07 -17.56 -9.69
N ARG A 459 -7.06 -17.97 -10.48
CA ARG A 459 -6.85 -17.52 -11.86
C ARG A 459 -8.06 -17.78 -12.77
N TRP A 460 -8.70 -18.94 -12.66
CA TRP A 460 -9.91 -19.25 -13.43
C TRP A 460 -11.11 -18.41 -12.94
N LYS A 461 -11.29 -18.27 -11.62
CA LYS A 461 -12.34 -17.40 -11.04
C LYS A 461 -12.20 -15.95 -11.51
N ILE A 462 -10.98 -15.41 -11.51
CA ILE A 462 -10.65 -14.09 -12.07
C ILE A 462 -10.98 -14.04 -13.57
N GLY A 463 -10.60 -15.06 -14.34
CA GLY A 463 -10.90 -15.13 -15.78
C GLY A 463 -12.40 -15.03 -16.07
N GLN A 464 -13.22 -15.81 -15.36
CA GLN A 464 -14.68 -15.77 -15.47
C GLN A 464 -15.25 -14.41 -15.05
N PHE A 465 -14.82 -13.86 -13.91
CA PHE A 465 -15.27 -12.54 -13.46
C PHE A 465 -14.89 -11.43 -14.45
N ARG A 466 -13.69 -11.49 -15.04
CA ARG A 466 -13.25 -10.56 -16.08
C ARG A 466 -14.07 -10.73 -17.35
N TYR A 467 -14.42 -11.95 -17.76
CA TYR A 467 -15.31 -12.20 -18.89
C TYR A 467 -16.72 -11.66 -18.65
N LEU A 468 -17.29 -11.84 -17.46
CA LEU A 468 -18.58 -11.23 -17.06
C LEU A 468 -18.51 -9.70 -17.11
N CYS A 469 -17.41 -9.10 -16.64
CA CYS A 469 -17.22 -7.65 -16.74
C CYS A 469 -17.18 -7.18 -18.21
N HIS A 470 -16.34 -7.78 -19.05
CA HIS A 470 -16.16 -7.37 -20.46
C HIS A 470 -17.44 -7.60 -21.30
N SER A 471 -18.14 -8.72 -21.12
CA SER A 471 -19.40 -9.00 -21.83
C SER A 471 -20.54 -8.02 -21.45
N ASN A 472 -20.46 -7.40 -20.27
CA ASN A 472 -21.40 -6.37 -19.81
C ASN A 472 -20.87 -4.94 -20.02
N ALA A 473 -19.74 -4.75 -20.70
CA ALA A 473 -19.13 -3.43 -20.91
C ALA A 473 -19.93 -2.60 -21.92
N LEU A 474 -20.35 -1.41 -21.49
CA LEU A 474 -21.06 -0.50 -22.37
C LEU A 474 -20.08 0.28 -23.27
N PRO A 475 -20.41 0.49 -24.55
CA PRO A 475 -19.57 1.25 -25.47
C PRO A 475 -19.46 2.73 -25.08
N SER A 476 -18.47 3.41 -25.66
CA SER A 476 -18.04 4.78 -25.32
C SER A 476 -17.36 4.88 -23.94
N HIS A 477 -17.08 6.11 -23.52
CA HIS A 477 -16.30 6.47 -22.34
C HIS A 477 -17.01 7.53 -21.49
N ILE A 478 -16.61 7.68 -20.24
CA ILE A 478 -17.08 8.73 -19.32
C ILE A 478 -15.90 9.57 -18.85
N LYS A 479 -16.03 10.89 -18.93
CA LYS A 479 -15.03 11.85 -18.44
C LYS A 479 -15.38 12.29 -17.02
N ILE A 480 -14.55 11.92 -16.05
CA ILE A 480 -14.66 12.31 -14.65
C ILE A 480 -13.59 13.38 -14.41
N THR A 481 -14.01 14.61 -14.09
CA THR A 481 -13.12 15.78 -14.04
C THR A 481 -13.04 16.35 -12.62
N VAL A 482 -11.91 16.14 -11.95
CA VAL A 482 -11.73 16.36 -10.50
C VAL A 482 -10.57 17.33 -10.22
N THR A 483 -10.52 17.95 -9.03
CA THR A 483 -9.28 18.56 -8.49
C THR A 483 -8.59 17.62 -7.51
N ARG A 484 -7.30 17.84 -7.20
CA ARG A 484 -6.59 17.12 -6.13
C ARG A 484 -6.99 17.59 -4.73
N GLN A 485 -7.57 18.78 -4.62
CA GLN A 485 -7.96 19.44 -3.36
C GLN A 485 -9.37 19.05 -2.91
N THR A 486 -10.33 18.95 -3.84
CA THR A 486 -11.72 18.55 -3.60
C THR A 486 -12.03 17.16 -4.18
N LEU A 487 -11.01 16.28 -4.24
CA LEU A 487 -11.06 14.97 -4.90
C LEU A 487 -12.29 14.13 -4.49
N PHE A 488 -12.60 14.09 -3.19
CA PHE A 488 -13.75 13.34 -2.67
C PHE A 488 -15.08 13.93 -3.15
N GLU A 489 -15.31 15.24 -2.94
CA GLU A 489 -16.57 15.91 -3.31
C GLU A 489 -16.81 15.94 -4.83
N ASP A 490 -15.78 16.27 -5.62
CA ASP A 490 -15.85 16.26 -7.09
C ASP A 490 -16.22 14.84 -7.60
N SER A 491 -15.67 13.80 -6.96
CA SER A 491 -15.96 12.40 -7.31
C SER A 491 -17.36 11.98 -6.83
N PHE A 492 -17.76 12.35 -5.61
CA PHE A 492 -19.06 12.07 -5.00
C PHE A 492 -20.19 12.63 -5.85
N HIS A 493 -20.17 13.93 -6.14
CA HIS A 493 -21.18 14.57 -6.98
C HIS A 493 -21.22 14.01 -8.40
N THR A 494 -20.08 13.58 -8.97
CA THR A 494 -20.03 12.97 -10.31
C THR A 494 -20.63 11.56 -10.30
N LEU A 495 -20.16 10.65 -9.43
CA LEU A 495 -20.59 9.26 -9.40
C LEU A 495 -22.04 9.06 -8.91
N MET A 496 -22.56 9.95 -8.07
CA MET A 496 -23.95 9.87 -7.59
C MET A 496 -24.96 10.50 -8.57
N ARG A 497 -24.53 11.45 -9.41
CA ARG A 497 -25.36 12.02 -10.48
C ARG A 497 -25.51 11.07 -11.68
N LEU A 498 -24.51 10.24 -11.97
CA LEU A 498 -24.54 9.29 -13.08
C LEU A 498 -25.43 8.07 -12.75
N PRO A 499 -26.14 7.49 -13.73
CA PRO A 499 -26.84 6.23 -13.53
C PRO A 499 -25.83 5.08 -13.43
N ALA A 500 -26.08 4.10 -12.55
CA ALA A 500 -25.07 3.10 -12.20
C ALA A 500 -24.58 2.23 -13.36
N TYR A 501 -25.45 1.95 -14.36
CA TYR A 501 -25.04 1.20 -15.56
C TYR A 501 -24.01 1.95 -16.40
N GLU A 502 -24.02 3.29 -16.41
CA GLU A 502 -23.05 4.09 -17.14
C GLU A 502 -21.64 3.93 -16.58
N LEU A 503 -21.51 3.68 -15.27
CA LEU A 503 -20.22 3.47 -14.59
C LEU A 503 -19.46 2.21 -15.07
N ARG A 504 -20.09 1.37 -15.91
CA ARG A 504 -19.47 0.26 -16.65
C ARG A 504 -18.75 0.68 -17.94
N ARG A 505 -18.91 1.93 -18.42
CA ARG A 505 -18.17 2.48 -19.57
C ARG A 505 -16.71 2.76 -19.21
N ARG A 506 -15.83 2.83 -20.22
CA ARG A 506 -14.40 3.12 -20.03
C ARG A 506 -14.20 4.47 -19.31
N LEU A 507 -13.53 4.46 -18.16
CA LEU A 507 -13.34 5.66 -17.33
C LEU A 507 -12.14 6.50 -17.82
N TYR A 508 -12.38 7.77 -18.13
CA TYR A 508 -11.36 8.76 -18.44
C TYR A 508 -11.31 9.77 -17.28
N ILE A 509 -10.32 9.67 -16.41
CA ILE A 509 -10.13 10.61 -15.29
C ILE A 509 -9.29 11.79 -15.77
N ILE A 510 -9.67 13.01 -15.39
CA ILE A 510 -8.97 14.26 -15.72
C ILE A 510 -8.78 15.06 -14.43
N PHE A 511 -7.53 15.30 -14.03
CA PHE A 511 -7.21 16.29 -12.99
C PHE A 511 -7.19 17.70 -13.60
N LYS A 512 -7.99 18.62 -13.05
CA LYS A 512 -8.09 20.00 -13.55
C LYS A 512 -6.75 20.73 -13.38
N GLY A 513 -6.13 21.13 -14.50
CA GLY A 513 -4.84 21.83 -14.52
C GLY A 513 -3.64 20.93 -14.84
N GLU A 514 -3.85 19.64 -15.09
CA GLU A 514 -2.79 18.67 -15.41
C GLU A 514 -3.04 18.02 -16.78
N GLU A 515 -2.08 18.13 -17.71
CA GLU A 515 -2.17 17.50 -19.04
C GLU A 515 -1.78 16.01 -18.99
N GLY A 516 -2.65 15.21 -18.37
CA GLY A 516 -2.50 13.75 -18.33
C GLY A 516 -2.82 13.08 -19.67
N LEU A 517 -1.79 12.78 -20.46
CA LEU A 517 -1.91 12.02 -21.72
C LEU A 517 -2.13 10.51 -21.54
N ASP A 518 -1.95 9.99 -20.32
CA ASP A 518 -1.87 8.54 -20.06
C ASP A 518 -3.16 7.97 -19.43
N TYR A 519 -4.06 7.48 -20.29
CA TYR A 519 -5.39 6.96 -19.93
C TYR A 519 -5.39 5.72 -19.01
N GLY A 520 -4.21 5.16 -18.67
CA GLY A 520 -4.04 4.09 -17.69
C GLY A 520 -3.60 4.58 -16.31
N GLY A 521 -2.55 5.41 -16.25
CA GLY A 521 -1.91 5.84 -15.01
C GLY A 521 -2.82 6.70 -14.13
N VAL A 522 -3.40 7.76 -14.70
CA VAL A 522 -4.29 8.71 -13.99
C VAL A 522 -5.51 8.00 -13.39
N SER A 523 -6.01 6.96 -14.06
CA SER A 523 -7.09 6.10 -13.56
C SER A 523 -6.68 5.31 -12.31
N ARG A 524 -5.48 4.71 -12.30
CA ARG A 524 -4.96 3.99 -11.12
C ARG A 524 -4.76 4.94 -9.94
N GLU A 525 -4.14 6.11 -10.18
CA GLU A 525 -3.91 7.12 -9.15
C GLU A 525 -5.23 7.60 -8.52
N TRP A 526 -6.25 7.89 -9.33
CA TRP A 526 -7.56 8.34 -8.81
C TRP A 526 -8.24 7.31 -7.91
N PHE A 527 -8.27 6.03 -8.30
CA PHE A 527 -8.80 4.98 -7.43
C PHE A 527 -8.00 4.89 -6.12
N PHE A 528 -6.67 4.97 -6.20
CA PHE A 528 -5.80 4.85 -5.04
C PHE A 528 -5.99 6.02 -4.05
N LEU A 529 -5.93 7.26 -4.54
CA LEU A 529 -6.15 8.47 -3.73
C LEU A 529 -7.58 8.53 -3.17
N LEU A 530 -8.61 8.31 -3.98
CA LEU A 530 -10.00 8.36 -3.52
C LEU A 530 -10.29 7.28 -2.45
N SER A 531 -9.67 6.10 -2.58
CA SER A 531 -9.76 5.05 -1.56
C SER A 531 -9.03 5.35 -0.23
N HIS A 532 -8.25 6.43 -0.16
CA HIS A 532 -7.73 6.99 1.10
C HIS A 532 -8.62 8.11 1.63
N GLU A 533 -9.22 8.92 0.75
CA GLU A 533 -10.20 9.96 1.14
C GLU A 533 -11.46 9.41 1.79
N VAL A 534 -11.98 8.27 1.31
CA VAL A 534 -13.15 7.60 1.94
C VAL A 534 -12.92 7.20 3.39
N LEU A 535 -11.65 7.15 3.84
CA LEU A 535 -11.23 6.80 5.20
C LEU A 535 -11.00 8.04 6.09
N ASN A 536 -11.13 9.25 5.54
CA ASN A 536 -10.88 10.49 6.27
C ASN A 536 -11.83 10.60 7.50
N PRO A 537 -11.30 10.65 8.74
CA PRO A 537 -12.11 10.66 9.97
C PRO A 537 -13.14 11.79 10.04
N MET A 538 -12.93 12.89 9.32
CA MET A 538 -13.82 14.06 9.31
C MET A 538 -15.23 13.73 8.79
N TYR A 539 -15.38 12.77 7.86
CA TYR A 539 -16.67 12.34 7.33
C TYR A 539 -17.46 11.43 8.30
N CYS A 540 -16.82 10.95 9.37
CA CYS A 540 -17.40 10.10 10.42
C CYS A 540 -18.00 8.76 9.93
N LEU A 541 -17.60 8.27 8.75
CA LEU A 541 -18.14 7.05 8.14
C LEU A 541 -17.51 5.78 8.70
N PHE A 542 -16.19 5.77 8.86
CA PHE A 542 -15.43 4.66 9.40
C PHE A 542 -14.74 5.03 10.71
N GLU A 543 -14.39 4.01 11.47
CA GLU A 543 -13.51 4.09 12.63
C GLU A 543 -12.54 2.91 12.62
N TYR A 544 -11.46 3.02 13.39
CA TYR A 544 -10.55 1.91 13.61
C TYR A 544 -11.11 0.99 14.69
N ALA A 545 -11.25 -0.30 14.40
CA ALA A 545 -11.81 -1.29 15.32
C ALA A 545 -10.96 -1.49 16.59
N ASN A 546 -9.66 -1.18 16.50
CA ASN A 546 -8.69 -1.22 17.59
C ASN A 546 -7.81 0.04 17.53
N LYS A 547 -6.87 0.16 18.47
CA LYS A 547 -5.77 1.15 18.44
C LYS A 547 -4.90 1.02 17.17
N ASN A 548 -4.98 -0.11 16.47
CA ASN A 548 -4.47 -0.39 15.13
C ASN A 548 -5.11 0.43 13.99
N ASN A 549 -4.39 1.41 13.44
CA ASN A 549 -4.69 2.21 12.22
C ASN A 549 -4.93 1.40 10.90
N TYR A 550 -5.16 0.09 10.96
CA TYR A 550 -5.20 -0.83 9.80
C TYR A 550 -6.52 -1.61 9.62
N SER A 551 -7.29 -1.79 10.71
CA SER A 551 -8.58 -2.48 10.70
C SER A 551 -9.73 -1.48 10.76
N LEU A 552 -10.26 -1.09 9.61
CA LEU A 552 -11.39 -0.16 9.50
C LEU A 552 -12.73 -0.89 9.58
N GLN A 553 -13.64 -0.39 10.41
CA GLN A 553 -15.04 -0.81 10.50
C GLN A 553 -15.97 0.38 10.22
N ILE A 554 -17.23 0.09 9.83
CA ILE A 554 -18.27 1.13 9.75
C ILE A 554 -18.48 1.70 11.16
N ASN A 555 -18.47 3.02 11.28
CA ASN A 555 -18.74 3.71 12.53
C ASN A 555 -20.25 3.61 12.86
N PRO A 556 -20.66 3.03 14.01
CA PRO A 556 -22.07 2.97 14.40
C PRO A 556 -22.70 4.37 14.61
N ALA A 557 -21.91 5.33 15.09
CA ALA A 557 -22.27 6.75 15.24
C ALA A 557 -22.14 7.58 13.95
N SER A 558 -22.01 6.93 12.77
CA SER A 558 -21.99 7.63 11.47
C SER A 558 -23.24 8.45 11.18
N TYR A 559 -24.38 8.17 11.84
CA TYR A 559 -25.61 8.96 11.75
C TYR A 559 -25.46 10.43 12.21
N VAL A 560 -24.37 10.79 12.87
CA VAL A 560 -24.03 12.20 13.15
C VAL A 560 -23.79 13.00 11.86
N ASN A 561 -23.38 12.32 10.77
CA ASN A 561 -23.43 12.86 9.42
C ASN A 561 -24.80 12.50 8.79
N PRO A 562 -25.69 13.48 8.53
CA PRO A 562 -27.05 13.19 8.07
C PRO A 562 -27.09 12.51 6.69
N ASP A 563 -26.06 12.71 5.87
CA ASP A 563 -25.96 12.15 4.52
C ASP A 563 -25.14 10.84 4.50
N HIS A 564 -24.81 10.26 5.66
CA HIS A 564 -23.94 9.07 5.75
C HIS A 564 -24.38 7.90 4.86
N LEU A 565 -25.68 7.59 4.77
CA LEU A 565 -26.20 6.55 3.89
C LEU A 565 -25.93 6.83 2.40
N VAL A 566 -25.95 8.11 1.99
CA VAL A 566 -25.64 8.53 0.61
C VAL A 566 -24.14 8.34 0.33
N TYR A 567 -23.28 8.65 1.32
CA TYR A 567 -21.85 8.37 1.23
C TYR A 567 -21.55 6.86 1.20
N PHE A 568 -22.22 6.03 2.01
CA PHE A 568 -22.06 4.57 1.94
C PHE A 568 -22.47 4.02 0.57
N LYS A 569 -23.57 4.53 -0.01
CA LYS A 569 -23.99 4.17 -1.37
C LYS A 569 -22.97 4.59 -2.45
N PHE A 570 -22.37 5.77 -2.31
CA PHE A 570 -21.25 6.21 -3.15
C PHE A 570 -20.04 5.28 -3.02
N ILE A 571 -19.65 4.93 -1.79
CA ILE A 571 -18.51 4.02 -1.55
C ILE A 571 -18.82 2.63 -2.15
N GLY A 572 -20.04 2.13 -2.02
CA GLY A 572 -20.50 0.89 -2.68
C GLY A 572 -20.27 0.92 -4.19
N ARG A 573 -20.76 1.97 -4.87
CA ARG A 573 -20.54 2.19 -6.31
C ARG A 573 -19.04 2.26 -6.66
N PHE A 574 -18.26 3.00 -5.87
CA PHE A 574 -16.82 3.18 -6.09
C PHE A 574 -16.03 1.86 -5.97
N ILE A 575 -16.31 1.05 -4.94
CA ILE A 575 -15.65 -0.25 -4.73
C ILE A 575 -16.07 -1.26 -5.82
N ALA A 576 -17.33 -1.23 -6.26
CA ALA A 576 -17.78 -2.01 -7.41
C ALA A 576 -17.11 -1.58 -8.73
N MET A 577 -16.92 -0.27 -8.96
CA MET A 577 -16.15 0.24 -10.10
C MET A 577 -14.67 -0.21 -10.05
N ALA A 578 -14.05 -0.25 -8.87
CA ALA A 578 -12.67 -0.70 -8.71
C ALA A 578 -12.50 -2.17 -9.15
N LEU A 579 -13.40 -3.04 -8.68
CA LEU A 579 -13.48 -4.43 -9.13
C LEU A 579 -13.70 -4.54 -10.63
N TYR A 580 -14.73 -3.88 -11.15
CA TYR A 580 -15.16 -3.98 -12.55
C TYR A 580 -14.04 -3.56 -13.53
N HIS A 581 -13.43 -2.39 -13.30
CA HIS A 581 -12.38 -1.83 -14.17
C HIS A 581 -10.96 -2.39 -13.90
N GLY A 582 -10.81 -3.30 -12.92
CA GLY A 582 -9.51 -3.87 -12.57
C GLY A 582 -8.54 -2.81 -12.04
N ARG A 583 -8.92 -2.18 -10.92
CA ARG A 583 -8.17 -1.12 -10.25
C ARG A 583 -8.10 -1.43 -8.76
N PHE A 584 -6.92 -1.25 -8.17
CA PHE A 584 -6.69 -1.57 -6.78
C PHE A 584 -6.94 -0.37 -5.86
N ILE A 585 -7.42 -0.65 -4.65
CA ILE A 585 -7.65 0.35 -3.59
C ILE A 585 -6.54 0.32 -2.54
N TYR A 586 -6.23 1.47 -1.94
CA TYR A 586 -5.16 1.64 -0.95
C TYR A 586 -5.37 0.76 0.28
N SER A 587 -6.52 0.89 0.96
CA SER A 587 -6.93 0.01 2.05
C SER A 587 -8.04 -0.93 1.61
N GLY A 588 -7.91 -2.21 1.96
CA GLY A 588 -9.04 -3.12 2.04
C GLY A 588 -9.88 -2.87 3.29
N PHE A 589 -11.01 -3.57 3.36
CA PHE A 589 -11.83 -3.72 4.56
C PHE A 589 -11.38 -4.94 5.38
N THR A 590 -11.99 -5.20 6.52
CA THR A 590 -11.75 -6.41 7.31
C THR A 590 -12.42 -7.64 6.66
N LEU A 591 -11.88 -8.84 6.88
CA LEU A 591 -12.46 -10.09 6.35
C LEU A 591 -13.95 -10.31 6.70
N PRO A 592 -14.47 -9.93 7.90
CA PRO A 592 -15.90 -10.04 8.21
C PRO A 592 -16.77 -9.14 7.32
N PHE A 593 -16.26 -7.98 6.88
CA PHE A 593 -16.95 -7.13 5.91
C PHE A 593 -17.05 -7.82 4.54
N TYR A 594 -15.98 -8.45 4.07
CA TYR A 594 -16.00 -9.23 2.83
C TYR A 594 -16.93 -10.47 2.91
N LYS A 595 -16.97 -11.17 4.05
CA LYS A 595 -17.99 -12.21 4.30
C LYS A 595 -19.41 -11.67 4.19
N ARG A 596 -19.69 -10.48 4.76
CA ARG A 596 -21.00 -9.81 4.66
C ARG A 596 -21.33 -9.40 3.23
N MET A 597 -20.35 -8.98 2.41
CA MET A 597 -20.54 -8.75 0.97
C MET A 597 -20.89 -10.03 0.20
N LEU A 598 -20.25 -11.15 0.54
CA LEU A 598 -20.50 -12.47 -0.07
C LEU A 598 -21.73 -13.19 0.51
N ASN A 599 -22.48 -12.55 1.42
CA ASN A 599 -23.59 -13.12 2.17
C ASN A 599 -23.25 -14.42 2.93
N LYS A 600 -22.00 -14.61 3.34
CA LYS A 600 -21.56 -15.69 4.25
C LYS A 600 -21.99 -15.38 5.68
N LYS A 601 -22.33 -16.43 6.47
CA LYS A 601 -22.55 -16.28 7.92
C LYS A 601 -21.25 -15.86 8.61
N LEU A 602 -21.33 -14.88 9.51
CA LEU A 602 -20.22 -14.50 10.38
C LEU A 602 -20.09 -15.49 11.54
N VAL A 603 -18.86 -15.87 11.88
CA VAL A 603 -18.57 -16.84 12.94
C VAL A 603 -17.85 -16.17 14.11
N MET A 604 -17.90 -16.76 15.30
CA MET A 604 -17.29 -16.21 16.51
C MET A 604 -15.81 -15.81 16.34
N LYS A 605 -15.00 -16.57 15.57
CA LYS A 605 -13.60 -16.21 15.29
C LYS A 605 -13.45 -14.91 14.47
N ASP A 606 -14.45 -14.52 13.67
CA ASP A 606 -14.42 -13.25 12.94
C ASP A 606 -14.34 -12.04 13.89
N ILE A 607 -14.88 -12.19 15.11
CA ILE A 607 -14.81 -11.17 16.18
C ILE A 607 -13.36 -10.91 16.59
N GLU A 608 -12.47 -11.92 16.62
CA GLU A 608 -11.07 -11.77 17.03
C GLU A 608 -10.41 -10.57 16.33
N SER A 609 -10.65 -10.43 15.02
CA SER A 609 -10.08 -9.39 14.15
C SER A 609 -10.59 -7.96 14.40
N ILE A 610 -11.68 -7.82 15.15
CA ILE A 610 -12.40 -6.58 15.42
C ILE A 610 -12.32 -6.22 16.91
N ASP A 611 -12.62 -7.16 17.79
CA ASP A 611 -12.78 -6.96 19.23
C ASP A 611 -12.16 -8.15 20.00
N PRO A 612 -10.82 -8.13 20.23
CA PRO A 612 -10.13 -9.25 20.85
C PRO A 612 -10.59 -9.51 22.29
N GLU A 613 -11.00 -8.46 23.01
CA GLU A 613 -11.43 -8.57 24.41
C GLU A 613 -12.82 -9.23 24.49
N PHE A 614 -13.77 -8.82 23.66
CA PHE A 614 -15.08 -9.47 23.55
C PHE A 614 -14.98 -10.91 23.02
N TYR A 615 -14.08 -11.17 22.06
CA TYR A 615 -13.80 -12.52 21.58
C TYR A 615 -13.28 -13.42 22.71
N ASN A 616 -12.31 -12.97 23.51
CA ASN A 616 -11.80 -13.73 24.64
C ASN A 616 -12.88 -14.04 25.69
N SER A 617 -13.79 -13.11 25.96
CA SER A 617 -14.94 -13.35 26.86
C SER A 617 -15.88 -14.43 26.32
N LEU A 618 -16.15 -14.46 25.01
CA LEU A 618 -16.95 -15.53 24.40
C LEU A 618 -16.22 -16.87 24.37
N VAL A 619 -14.89 -16.90 24.17
CA VAL A 619 -14.07 -18.12 24.32
C VAL A 619 -14.16 -18.64 25.74
N TRP A 620 -14.05 -17.77 26.74
CA TRP A 620 -14.15 -18.17 28.14
C TRP A 620 -15.54 -18.74 28.47
N ILE A 621 -16.63 -18.12 27.99
CA ILE A 621 -18.01 -18.63 28.18
C ILE A 621 -18.19 -20.00 27.49
N LYS A 622 -17.56 -20.22 26.33
CA LYS A 622 -17.61 -21.51 25.65
C LYS A 622 -16.85 -22.59 26.41
N ASP A 623 -15.62 -22.31 26.81
CA ASP A 623 -14.65 -23.30 27.29
C ASP A 623 -14.81 -23.66 28.79
N ASN A 624 -15.67 -22.95 29.53
CA ASN A 624 -15.94 -23.19 30.97
C ASN A 624 -17.42 -23.51 31.20
N ASP A 625 -17.72 -24.26 32.28
CA ASP A 625 -19.10 -24.51 32.74
C ASP A 625 -19.65 -23.24 33.40
N ILE A 626 -20.73 -22.69 32.85
CA ILE A 626 -21.30 -21.42 33.34
C ILE A 626 -22.24 -21.57 34.53
N ASP A 627 -22.79 -22.77 34.76
CA ASP A 627 -23.68 -23.06 35.86
C ASP A 627 -22.89 -23.35 37.16
N GLU A 628 -21.74 -24.04 37.08
CA GLU A 628 -20.76 -24.12 38.18
C GLU A 628 -20.17 -22.74 38.54
N CYS A 629 -19.96 -21.87 37.55
CA CYS A 629 -19.40 -20.53 37.77
C CYS A 629 -20.40 -19.52 38.36
N GLY A 630 -21.69 -19.87 38.46
CA GLY A 630 -22.72 -19.01 39.05
C GLY A 630 -22.99 -17.72 38.28
N LEU A 631 -22.74 -17.69 36.97
CA LEU A 631 -22.90 -16.49 36.16
C LEU A 631 -24.38 -16.20 35.83
N GLU A 632 -24.85 -15.02 36.23
CA GLU A 632 -26.21 -14.53 35.93
C GLU A 632 -26.26 -13.89 34.53
N LEU A 633 -26.03 -14.71 33.50
CA LEU A 633 -26.18 -14.32 32.10
C LEU A 633 -27.63 -14.56 31.63
N TYR A 634 -28.11 -13.67 30.76
CA TYR A 634 -29.44 -13.70 30.15
C TYR A 634 -29.34 -13.46 28.64
N PHE A 635 -30.37 -13.79 27.86
CA PHE A 635 -30.45 -13.50 26.42
C PHE A 635 -30.75 -12.01 26.12
N SER A 636 -30.03 -11.11 26.80
CA SER A 636 -30.10 -9.66 26.63
C SER A 636 -28.72 -9.01 26.81
N VAL A 637 -28.59 -7.77 26.33
CA VAL A 637 -27.34 -7.00 26.39
C VAL A 637 -27.64 -5.53 26.67
N ASP A 638 -26.98 -4.98 27.69
CA ASP A 638 -26.87 -3.54 27.88
C ASP A 638 -25.64 -3.00 27.14
N PHE A 639 -25.82 -1.91 26.39
CA PHE A 639 -24.72 -1.25 25.69
C PHE A 639 -24.89 0.26 25.66
N GLU A 640 -23.78 1.00 25.70
CA GLU A 640 -23.80 2.45 25.72
C GLU A 640 -23.76 3.05 24.30
N VAL A 641 -24.63 4.02 24.05
CA VAL A 641 -24.65 4.86 22.85
C VAL A 641 -24.68 6.32 23.28
N LEU A 642 -23.57 7.04 23.05
CA LEU A 642 -23.40 8.47 23.38
C LEU A 642 -23.76 8.84 24.84
N GLY A 643 -23.35 8.03 25.83
CA GLY A 643 -23.66 8.26 27.25
C GLY A 643 -25.03 7.72 27.71
N GLN A 644 -25.84 7.14 26.81
CA GLN A 644 -27.09 6.46 27.17
C GLN A 644 -26.90 4.94 27.12
N VAL A 645 -27.16 4.25 28.24
CA VAL A 645 -27.28 2.79 28.26
C VAL A 645 -28.60 2.39 27.59
N VAL A 646 -28.53 1.48 26.64
CA VAL A 646 -29.66 0.90 25.89
C VAL A 646 -29.70 -0.59 26.16
N HIS A 647 -30.84 -1.08 26.64
CA HIS A 647 -31.11 -2.51 26.81
C HIS A 647 -31.61 -3.12 25.50
N HIS A 648 -31.14 -4.32 25.15
CA HIS A 648 -31.55 -5.04 23.94
C HIS A 648 -31.66 -6.54 24.20
N GLU A 649 -32.86 -7.11 23.97
CA GLU A 649 -33.04 -8.57 23.98
C GLU A 649 -32.45 -9.18 22.69
N LEU A 650 -31.63 -10.23 22.83
CA LEU A 650 -31.07 -10.98 21.69
C LEU A 650 -32.13 -11.83 20.99
N LYS A 651 -33.11 -12.33 21.74
CA LYS A 651 -34.31 -13.03 21.26
C LYS A 651 -35.52 -12.58 22.07
N LYS A 652 -36.73 -12.69 21.51
CA LYS A 652 -37.97 -12.17 22.10
C LYS A 652 -38.26 -12.77 23.48
N GLY A 653 -38.26 -11.95 24.53
CA GLY A 653 -38.39 -12.37 25.92
C GLY A 653 -37.06 -12.78 26.59
N GLY A 654 -35.94 -12.59 25.90
CA GLY A 654 -34.61 -13.01 26.34
C GLY A 654 -34.10 -12.30 27.59
N GLY A 655 -34.72 -11.19 28.01
CA GLY A 655 -34.42 -10.56 29.31
C GLY A 655 -34.79 -11.42 30.53
N GLU A 656 -35.75 -12.35 30.38
CA GLU A 656 -36.18 -13.28 31.44
C GLU A 656 -35.54 -14.67 31.28
N GLU A 657 -34.98 -14.99 30.10
CA GLU A 657 -34.38 -16.29 29.81
C GLU A 657 -32.91 -16.32 30.20
N ARG A 658 -32.60 -17.07 31.27
CA ARG A 658 -31.24 -17.30 31.75
C ARG A 658 -30.44 -18.19 30.79
N VAL A 659 -29.16 -17.86 30.60
CA VAL A 659 -28.20 -18.70 29.89
C VAL A 659 -27.71 -19.83 30.81
N THR A 660 -27.71 -21.05 30.32
CA THR A 660 -27.30 -22.30 31.00
C THR A 660 -26.35 -23.08 30.10
N GLU A 661 -25.64 -24.08 30.65
CA GLU A 661 -24.67 -24.89 29.91
C GLU A 661 -25.28 -25.55 28.64
N GLU A 662 -26.58 -25.88 28.67
CA GLU A 662 -27.31 -26.45 27.52
C GLU A 662 -27.61 -25.44 26.39
N ASN A 663 -27.75 -24.14 26.70
CA ASN A 663 -28.17 -23.12 25.72
C ASN A 663 -27.07 -22.09 25.37
N LYS A 664 -25.89 -22.15 26.00
CA LYS A 664 -24.81 -21.17 25.80
C LYS A 664 -24.31 -21.03 24.36
N GLU A 665 -24.36 -22.08 23.54
CA GLU A 665 -24.01 -22.01 22.10
C GLU A 665 -25.03 -21.18 21.28
N GLU A 666 -26.31 -21.19 21.66
CA GLU A 666 -27.32 -20.28 21.09
C GLU A 666 -26.99 -18.84 21.46
N TYR A 667 -26.70 -18.60 22.75
CA TYR A 667 -26.29 -17.28 23.26
C TYR A 667 -25.04 -16.76 22.55
N ILE A 668 -23.98 -17.57 22.43
CA ILE A 668 -22.74 -17.21 21.71
C ILE A 668 -23.03 -16.89 20.25
N SER A 669 -23.88 -17.66 19.55
CA SER A 669 -24.24 -17.35 18.16
C SER A 669 -25.02 -16.04 18.02
N MET A 670 -25.98 -15.76 18.90
CA MET A 670 -26.76 -14.51 18.85
C MET A 670 -25.92 -13.30 19.24
N MET A 671 -25.09 -13.43 20.28
CA MET A 671 -24.16 -12.40 20.76
C MET A 671 -23.08 -12.09 19.71
N THR A 672 -22.63 -13.11 18.96
CA THR A 672 -21.75 -12.95 17.78
C THR A 672 -22.41 -12.14 16.67
N GLU A 673 -23.64 -12.50 16.29
CA GLU A 673 -24.35 -11.80 15.21
C GLU A 673 -24.66 -10.34 15.61
N TRP A 674 -25.20 -10.12 16.81
CA TRP A 674 -25.47 -8.79 17.35
C TRP A 674 -24.22 -7.92 17.43
N ARG A 675 -23.10 -8.43 17.94
CA ARG A 675 -21.83 -7.66 18.03
C ARG A 675 -21.33 -7.19 16.66
N MET A 676 -21.67 -7.92 15.60
CA MET A 676 -21.29 -7.63 14.22
C MET A 676 -22.30 -6.74 13.46
N THR A 677 -23.59 -6.77 13.78
CA THR A 677 -24.62 -5.99 13.08
C THR A 677 -24.99 -4.67 13.76
N ARG A 678 -24.84 -4.59 15.10
CA ARG A 678 -25.34 -3.47 15.92
C ARG A 678 -24.96 -2.10 15.35
N GLY A 679 -25.97 -1.28 15.07
CA GLY A 679 -25.81 0.11 14.63
C GLY A 679 -25.21 0.32 13.23
N ILE A 680 -24.88 -0.74 12.47
CA ILE A 680 -24.26 -0.61 11.13
C ILE A 680 -25.12 -1.16 9.98
N GLU A 681 -26.35 -1.64 10.26
CA GLU A 681 -27.19 -2.33 9.29
C GLU A 681 -27.60 -1.47 8.09
N GLN A 682 -28.03 -0.23 8.34
CA GLN A 682 -28.51 0.69 7.30
C GLN A 682 -27.35 1.14 6.39
N GLN A 683 -26.19 1.37 6.99
CA GLN A 683 -24.94 1.72 6.34
C GLN A 683 -24.43 0.57 5.45
N THR A 684 -24.43 -0.65 6.00
CA THR A 684 -24.08 -1.88 5.29
C THR A 684 -25.03 -2.11 4.11
N LYS A 685 -26.34 -1.95 4.32
CA LYS A 685 -27.33 -2.05 3.25
C LYS A 685 -27.10 -0.99 2.17
N ALA A 686 -26.93 0.28 2.54
CA ALA A 686 -26.71 1.36 1.57
C ALA A 686 -25.44 1.13 0.73
N PHE A 687 -24.37 0.61 1.34
CA PHE A 687 -23.17 0.15 0.64
C PHE A 687 -23.46 -1.00 -0.34
N LEU A 688 -24.15 -2.06 0.10
CA LEU A 688 -24.47 -3.21 -0.74
C LEU A 688 -25.42 -2.85 -1.90
N ASP A 689 -26.42 -1.99 -1.65
CA ASP A 689 -27.32 -1.44 -2.67
C ASP A 689 -26.52 -0.67 -3.74
N GLY A 690 -25.59 0.20 -3.32
CA GLY A 690 -24.71 0.96 -4.22
C GLY A 690 -23.70 0.09 -4.97
N PHE A 691 -23.23 -0.99 -4.35
CA PHE A 691 -22.35 -1.96 -4.98
C PHE A 691 -23.08 -2.75 -6.07
N ASN A 692 -24.23 -3.35 -5.70
CA ASN A 692 -25.03 -4.23 -6.56
C ASN A 692 -25.60 -3.49 -7.78
N GLU A 693 -25.84 -2.18 -7.66
CA GLU A 693 -26.17 -1.27 -8.76
C GLU A 693 -25.13 -1.27 -9.90
N VAL A 694 -23.84 -1.48 -9.60
CA VAL A 694 -22.75 -1.46 -10.59
C VAL A 694 -22.25 -2.87 -10.91
N VAL A 695 -21.94 -3.69 -9.90
CA VAL A 695 -21.52 -5.10 -10.04
C VAL A 695 -22.50 -5.98 -9.26
N PRO A 696 -23.32 -6.83 -9.92
CA PRO A 696 -24.21 -7.76 -9.23
C PRO A 696 -23.44 -8.67 -8.28
N LEU A 697 -23.88 -8.78 -7.03
CA LEU A 697 -23.23 -9.60 -6.00
C LEU A 697 -23.17 -11.09 -6.39
N GLU A 698 -24.11 -11.55 -7.22
CA GLU A 698 -24.14 -12.90 -7.80
C GLU A 698 -22.88 -13.26 -8.61
N TRP A 699 -22.20 -12.28 -9.19
CA TRP A 699 -20.94 -12.51 -9.93
C TRP A 699 -19.78 -12.85 -9.00
N LEU A 700 -19.91 -12.57 -7.70
CA LEU A 700 -18.90 -12.86 -6.69
C LEU A 700 -19.08 -14.22 -6.01
N LYS A 701 -20.17 -14.96 -6.28
CA LYS A 701 -20.56 -16.20 -5.57
C LYS A 701 -19.54 -17.35 -5.60
N TYR A 702 -18.51 -17.29 -6.44
CA TYR A 702 -17.43 -18.28 -6.54
C TYR A 702 -16.15 -17.89 -5.80
N PHE A 703 -16.05 -16.65 -5.30
CA PHE A 703 -14.91 -16.17 -4.53
C PHE A 703 -15.16 -16.35 -3.03
N ASP A 704 -14.10 -16.62 -2.28
CA ASP A 704 -14.09 -16.46 -0.84
C ASP A 704 -13.68 -15.03 -0.41
N GLU A 705 -13.79 -14.73 0.88
CA GLU A 705 -13.52 -13.40 1.44
C GLU A 705 -12.04 -12.97 1.31
N ARG A 706 -11.10 -13.91 1.20
CA ARG A 706 -9.66 -13.63 1.02
C ARG A 706 -9.35 -13.38 -0.45
N GLU A 707 -9.94 -14.16 -1.34
CA GLU A 707 -9.89 -13.93 -2.79
C GLU A 707 -10.54 -12.59 -3.19
N LEU A 708 -11.62 -12.18 -2.51
CA LEU A 708 -12.24 -10.87 -2.70
C LEU A 708 -11.36 -9.72 -2.18
N GLU A 709 -10.68 -9.89 -1.03
CA GLU A 709 -9.65 -8.94 -0.57
C GLU A 709 -8.53 -8.81 -1.62
N LEU A 710 -7.99 -9.92 -2.13
CA LEU A 710 -6.94 -9.94 -3.16
C LEU A 710 -7.38 -9.26 -4.47
N LEU A 711 -8.63 -9.47 -4.88
CA LEU A 711 -9.20 -8.88 -6.10
C LEU A 711 -9.37 -7.35 -6.00
N LEU A 712 -9.53 -6.81 -4.79
CA LEU A 712 -9.62 -5.37 -4.49
C LEU A 712 -8.27 -4.71 -4.16
N CYS A 713 -7.43 -5.36 -3.36
CA CYS A 713 -6.17 -4.78 -2.89
C CYS A 713 -5.00 -5.00 -3.86
N GLY A 714 -5.07 -6.07 -4.66
CA GLY A 714 -3.95 -6.62 -5.42
C GLY A 714 -2.96 -7.37 -4.52
N MET A 715 -2.20 -8.30 -5.09
CA MET A 715 -1.02 -8.85 -4.46
C MET A 715 0.15 -7.87 -4.55
N GLN A 716 1.07 -8.00 -3.60
CA GLN A 716 2.40 -7.39 -3.61
C GLN A 716 3.43 -8.53 -3.68
N GLU A 717 4.63 -8.27 -4.19
CA GLU A 717 5.71 -9.26 -4.12
C GLU A 717 6.25 -9.32 -2.68
N ILE A 718 6.24 -10.50 -2.07
CA ILE A 718 6.58 -10.68 -0.65
C ILE A 718 8.08 -10.99 -0.52
N ASP A 719 8.85 -10.04 0.01
CA ASP A 719 10.25 -10.24 0.41
C ASP A 719 10.33 -11.28 1.55
N ILE A 720 10.73 -12.50 1.20
CA ILE A 720 10.89 -13.62 2.13
C ILE A 720 12.02 -13.36 3.12
N ASP A 721 13.11 -12.71 2.69
CA ASP A 721 14.22 -12.38 3.57
C ASP A 721 13.77 -11.35 4.62
N ASP A 722 12.93 -10.38 4.26
CA ASP A 722 12.40 -9.40 5.22
C ASP A 722 11.44 -10.05 6.23
N TRP A 723 10.53 -10.90 5.73
CA TRP A 723 9.64 -11.69 6.56
C TRP A 723 10.42 -12.57 7.54
N GLN A 724 11.48 -13.26 7.09
CA GLN A 724 12.33 -14.09 7.94
C GLN A 724 13.20 -13.25 8.90
N ARG A 725 13.72 -12.09 8.48
CA ARG A 725 14.49 -11.16 9.32
C ARG A 725 13.67 -10.62 10.50
N HIS A 726 12.37 -10.38 10.30
CA HIS A 726 11.52 -9.74 11.31
C HIS A 726 10.59 -10.69 12.07
N THR A 727 10.57 -11.99 11.74
CA THR A 727 9.80 -13.00 12.48
C THR A 727 10.37 -13.30 13.87
N ILE A 728 9.47 -13.33 14.87
CA ILE A 728 9.72 -13.73 16.26
C ILE A 728 9.34 -15.21 16.47
N TYR A 729 10.02 -15.90 17.38
CA TYR A 729 9.76 -17.30 17.72
C TYR A 729 9.45 -17.44 19.22
N ARG A 730 8.41 -18.20 19.56
CA ARG A 730 8.02 -18.55 20.94
C ARG A 730 8.00 -20.06 21.11
N HIS A 731 8.68 -20.57 22.14
CA HIS A 731 8.89 -22.01 22.37
C HIS A 731 9.52 -22.78 21.18
N TYR A 732 10.08 -22.02 20.22
CA TYR A 732 10.89 -22.43 19.07
C TYR A 732 12.09 -21.49 18.93
N THR A 733 13.05 -21.88 18.09
CA THR A 733 14.22 -21.10 17.67
C THR A 733 14.33 -21.08 16.15
N ARG A 734 15.10 -20.17 15.56
CA ARG A 734 15.43 -20.18 14.11
C ARG A 734 16.10 -21.49 13.64
N SER A 735 16.70 -22.24 14.56
CA SER A 735 17.31 -23.57 14.34
C SER A 735 16.38 -24.76 14.60
N SER A 736 15.13 -24.53 15.03
CA SER A 736 14.16 -25.62 15.27
C SER A 736 13.69 -26.24 13.95
N LYS A 737 13.58 -27.57 13.89
CA LYS A 737 13.26 -28.31 12.65
C LYS A 737 12.02 -27.76 11.94
N GLN A 738 10.93 -27.56 12.68
CA GLN A 738 9.67 -27.05 12.17
C GLN A 738 9.76 -25.61 11.63
N VAL A 739 10.65 -24.78 12.19
CA VAL A 739 10.92 -23.42 11.69
C VAL A 739 11.73 -23.46 10.39
N VAL A 740 12.75 -24.32 10.31
CA VAL A 740 13.51 -24.53 9.06
C VAL A 740 12.60 -25.06 7.95
N TRP A 741 11.73 -26.02 8.28
CA TRP A 741 10.70 -26.55 7.37
C TRP A 741 9.65 -25.51 6.97
N PHE A 742 9.18 -24.66 7.89
CA PHE A 742 8.28 -23.56 7.56
C PHE A 742 8.91 -22.60 6.52
N TRP A 743 10.16 -22.18 6.72
CA TRP A 743 10.82 -21.30 5.75
C TRP A 743 11.16 -21.99 4.43
N GLN A 744 11.50 -23.27 4.45
CA GLN A 744 11.63 -24.09 3.24
C GLN A 744 10.32 -24.12 2.43
N PHE A 745 9.18 -24.29 3.11
CA PHE A 745 7.84 -24.23 2.51
C PHE A 745 7.55 -22.83 1.93
N VAL A 746 7.79 -21.74 2.68
CA VAL A 746 7.57 -20.36 2.19
C VAL A 746 8.42 -20.03 0.97
N CYS A 747 9.67 -20.51 0.91
CA CYS A 747 10.54 -20.33 -0.26
C CYS A 747 10.07 -21.13 -1.49
N GLN A 748 9.53 -22.34 -1.28
CA GLN A 748 8.99 -23.19 -2.35
C GLN A 748 7.59 -22.77 -2.83
N ALA A 749 6.81 -22.12 -1.97
CA ALA A 749 5.50 -21.57 -2.30
C ALA A 749 5.62 -20.41 -3.32
N ASP A 750 4.61 -20.26 -4.17
CA ASP A 750 4.46 -19.11 -5.06
C ASP A 750 3.89 -17.87 -4.34
N ASN A 751 3.82 -16.73 -5.03
CA ASN A 751 3.39 -15.48 -4.38
C ASN A 751 1.90 -15.49 -4.00
N GLU A 752 1.03 -16.23 -4.70
CA GLU A 752 -0.38 -16.39 -4.31
C GLU A 752 -0.47 -17.15 -2.98
N LYS A 753 0.25 -18.26 -2.85
CA LYS A 753 0.26 -19.08 -1.64
C LYS A 753 0.95 -18.40 -0.45
N ARG A 754 1.98 -17.58 -0.70
CA ARG A 754 2.56 -16.67 0.31
C ARG A 754 1.55 -15.62 0.78
N ALA A 755 0.79 -15.01 -0.14
CA ALA A 755 -0.25 -14.05 0.21
C ALA A 755 -1.41 -14.68 0.99
N ARG A 756 -1.87 -15.89 0.60
CA ARG A 756 -2.88 -16.67 1.34
C ARG A 756 -2.40 -17.07 2.75
N LEU A 757 -1.11 -17.41 2.91
CA LEU A 757 -0.49 -17.64 4.23
C LEU A 757 -0.42 -16.36 5.07
N LEU A 758 -0.10 -15.21 4.45
CA LEU A 758 -0.10 -13.92 5.14
C LEU A 758 -1.52 -13.59 5.65
N GLN A 759 -2.53 -13.71 4.79
CA GLN A 759 -3.95 -13.57 5.16
C GLN A 759 -4.36 -14.51 6.29
N PHE A 760 -3.92 -15.77 6.26
CA PHE A 760 -4.21 -16.75 7.32
C PHE A 760 -3.70 -16.27 8.68
N VAL A 761 -2.50 -15.69 8.77
CA VAL A 761 -1.83 -15.34 10.03
C VAL A 761 -2.10 -13.90 10.51
N THR A 762 -2.33 -12.94 9.60
CA THR A 762 -2.48 -11.51 9.92
C THR A 762 -3.90 -10.97 9.66
N GLY A 763 -4.75 -11.74 8.97
CA GLY A 763 -6.09 -11.29 8.56
C GLY A 763 -6.10 -10.35 7.35
N THR A 764 -4.96 -10.12 6.68
CA THR A 764 -4.90 -9.28 5.46
C THR A 764 -3.77 -9.72 4.51
N CYS A 765 -3.93 -9.46 3.22
CA CYS A 765 -2.92 -9.70 2.19
C CYS A 765 -1.80 -8.63 2.13
N ARG A 766 -1.87 -7.61 3.01
CA ARG A 766 -1.07 -6.38 2.92
C ARG A 766 0.16 -6.41 3.84
N VAL A 767 1.28 -5.90 3.34
CA VAL A 767 2.48 -5.58 4.13
C VAL A 767 2.57 -4.04 4.31
N PRO A 768 3.02 -3.51 5.47
CA PRO A 768 3.28 -2.09 5.69
C PRO A 768 4.39 -1.51 4.79
N VAL A 769 4.53 -0.17 4.79
CA VAL A 769 5.54 0.54 3.97
C VAL A 769 6.97 0.16 4.39
N GLY A 770 7.28 0.10 5.68
CA GLY A 770 8.56 -0.39 6.20
C GLY A 770 8.65 -1.92 6.36
N GLY A 771 7.87 -2.68 5.58
CA GLY A 771 7.93 -4.15 5.57
C GLY A 771 7.40 -4.82 6.84
N PHE A 772 7.88 -6.05 7.09
CA PHE A 772 7.52 -6.86 8.26
C PHE A 772 8.10 -6.32 9.57
N ALA A 773 9.03 -5.35 9.51
CA ALA A 773 9.55 -4.66 10.69
C ALA A 773 8.47 -3.84 11.42
N GLU A 774 7.54 -3.25 10.66
CA GLU A 774 6.47 -2.33 11.07
C GLU A 774 5.09 -3.02 11.16
N LEU A 775 5.03 -4.35 11.17
CA LEU A 775 3.77 -5.10 11.23
C LEU A 775 2.98 -4.73 12.51
N MET A 776 1.66 -4.56 12.36
CA MET A 776 0.76 -4.05 13.40
C MET A 776 -0.30 -5.10 13.77
N GLY A 777 -0.65 -5.22 15.04
CA GLY A 777 -1.68 -6.14 15.54
C GLY A 777 -2.96 -5.42 15.92
N SER A 778 -3.57 -5.78 17.05
CA SER A 778 -4.56 -4.95 17.76
C SER A 778 -3.93 -3.96 18.74
N ASN A 779 -2.83 -4.34 19.40
CA ASN A 779 -2.29 -3.71 20.61
C ASN A 779 -0.98 -2.92 20.35
N GLY A 780 -0.86 -2.22 19.22
CA GLY A 780 0.38 -1.55 18.79
C GLY A 780 1.23 -2.37 17.82
N PRO A 781 2.53 -2.02 17.67
CA PRO A 781 3.49 -2.74 16.82
C PRO A 781 3.65 -4.18 17.28
N GLN A 782 3.37 -5.13 16.38
CA GLN A 782 3.28 -6.56 16.68
C GLN A 782 3.76 -7.35 15.46
N ARG A 783 5.02 -7.78 15.50
CA ARG A 783 5.66 -8.55 14.42
C ARG A 783 5.08 -9.95 14.27
N PHE A 784 5.28 -10.52 13.09
CA PHE A 784 4.93 -11.91 12.78
C PHE A 784 5.59 -12.87 13.78
N CYS A 785 4.82 -13.80 14.34
CA CYS A 785 5.27 -14.68 15.42
C CYS A 785 4.92 -16.14 15.12
N ILE A 786 5.87 -17.06 15.30
CA ILE A 786 5.61 -18.51 15.26
C ILE A 786 5.74 -19.08 16.66
N GLU A 787 4.68 -19.70 17.17
CA GLU A 787 4.59 -20.25 18.53
C GLU A 787 4.36 -21.77 18.50
N LYS A 788 5.10 -22.51 19.34
CA LYS A 788 4.95 -23.97 19.45
C LYS A 788 3.76 -24.33 20.34
N VAL A 789 2.65 -24.72 19.74
CA VAL A 789 1.41 -25.10 20.45
C VAL A 789 0.91 -26.47 19.98
N GLY A 790 0.33 -27.26 20.88
CA GLY A 790 -0.43 -28.45 20.51
C GLY A 790 0.36 -29.74 20.22
N LYS A 791 -0.32 -30.70 19.59
CA LYS A 791 0.16 -32.05 19.25
C LYS A 791 0.36 -32.18 17.74
N ASP A 792 1.19 -33.11 17.28
CA ASP A 792 1.49 -33.27 15.85
C ASP A 792 0.31 -33.77 14.99
N THR A 793 -0.80 -34.17 15.60
CA THR A 793 -2.06 -34.47 14.90
C THR A 793 -2.87 -33.22 14.56
N TRP A 794 -2.69 -32.11 15.30
CA TRP A 794 -3.47 -30.89 15.17
C TRP A 794 -3.13 -30.12 13.89
N LEU A 795 -4.09 -29.34 13.38
CA LEU A 795 -3.85 -28.34 12.34
C LEU A 795 -3.12 -27.11 12.93
N PRO A 796 -2.35 -26.36 12.13
CA PRO A 796 -1.81 -25.09 12.56
C PRO A 796 -2.95 -24.07 12.70
N ARG A 797 -2.85 -23.16 13.66
CA ARG A 797 -3.89 -22.16 13.94
C ARG A 797 -3.31 -20.76 13.85
N SER A 798 -4.17 -19.78 13.64
CA SER A 798 -3.77 -18.37 13.58
C SER A 798 -4.51 -17.52 14.60
N HIS A 799 -3.81 -16.51 15.10
CA HIS A 799 -4.33 -15.46 15.95
C HIS A 799 -4.01 -14.11 15.30
N THR A 800 -4.99 -13.58 14.58
CA THR A 800 -4.79 -12.50 13.60
C THR A 800 -4.32 -11.20 14.27
N CYS A 801 -4.97 -10.81 15.36
CA CYS A 801 -4.61 -9.62 16.15
C CYS A 801 -3.23 -9.66 16.81
N PHE A 802 -2.59 -10.83 16.87
CA PHE A 802 -1.21 -11.00 17.35
C PHE A 802 -0.20 -11.31 16.24
N ASN A 803 -0.64 -11.32 14.97
CA ASN A 803 0.14 -11.78 13.81
C ASN A 803 0.85 -13.13 14.07
N ARG A 804 0.14 -14.05 14.74
CA ARG A 804 0.73 -15.25 15.34
C ARG A 804 0.21 -16.53 14.68
N LEU A 805 1.15 -17.41 14.33
CA LEU A 805 0.94 -18.77 13.87
C LEU A 805 1.28 -19.77 14.99
N ASP A 806 0.26 -20.47 15.49
CA ASP A 806 0.42 -21.69 16.28
C ASP A 806 0.88 -22.79 15.31
N LEU A 807 2.14 -23.24 15.43
CA LEU A 807 2.72 -24.27 14.57
C LEU A 807 3.03 -25.54 15.39
N PRO A 808 2.22 -26.60 15.29
CA PRO A 808 2.44 -27.84 16.02
C PRO A 808 3.80 -28.50 15.72
N PRO A 809 4.33 -29.30 16.67
CA PRO A 809 5.65 -29.93 16.54
C PRO A 809 5.62 -31.17 15.63
N TYR A 810 5.31 -30.97 14.34
CA TYR A 810 5.25 -32.02 13.32
C TYR A 810 6.55 -32.84 13.22
N LYS A 811 6.43 -34.09 12.76
CA LYS A 811 7.49 -35.09 12.72
C LYS A 811 8.28 -35.10 11.39
N SER A 812 7.69 -34.63 10.29
CA SER A 812 8.33 -34.51 8.98
C SER A 812 8.02 -33.18 8.28
N TYR A 813 8.78 -32.88 7.22
CA TYR A 813 8.50 -31.77 6.30
C TYR A 813 7.13 -31.95 5.63
N ASP A 814 6.86 -33.15 5.13
CA ASP A 814 5.66 -33.44 4.32
C ASP A 814 4.37 -33.28 5.14
N GLN A 815 4.39 -33.71 6.42
CA GLN A 815 3.28 -33.49 7.36
C GLN A 815 3.04 -32.00 7.62
N LEU A 816 4.11 -31.20 7.74
CA LEU A 816 4.00 -29.75 7.91
C LEU A 816 3.44 -29.08 6.64
N VAL A 817 3.86 -29.51 5.45
CA VAL A 817 3.35 -29.01 4.16
C VAL A 817 1.89 -29.37 3.97
N GLU A 818 1.50 -30.62 4.21
CA GLU A 818 0.10 -31.09 4.14
C GLU A 818 -0.80 -30.26 5.06
N LYS A 819 -0.42 -30.14 6.34
CA LYS A 819 -1.24 -29.45 7.36
C LYS A 819 -1.29 -27.93 7.18
N LEU A 820 -0.22 -27.30 6.67
CA LEU A 820 -0.26 -25.89 6.28
C LEU A 820 -1.11 -25.67 5.03
N ASN A 821 -0.96 -26.48 3.98
CA ASN A 821 -1.81 -26.39 2.79
C ASN A 821 -3.29 -26.45 3.18
N TYR A 822 -3.66 -27.47 3.96
CA TYR A 822 -5.04 -27.66 4.42
C TYR A 822 -5.57 -26.43 5.18
N ALA A 823 -4.84 -25.91 6.18
CA ALA A 823 -5.29 -24.76 6.96
C ALA A 823 -5.30 -23.42 6.20
N ILE A 824 -4.51 -23.30 5.11
CA ILE A 824 -4.52 -22.13 4.22
C ILE A 824 -5.70 -22.17 3.25
N GLU A 825 -6.09 -23.38 2.78
CA GLU A 825 -7.04 -23.60 1.68
C GLU A 825 -8.47 -23.95 2.16
N GLU A 826 -8.63 -24.79 3.18
CA GLU A 826 -9.91 -25.18 3.77
C GLU A 826 -10.25 -24.22 4.93
N THR A 827 -11.10 -23.23 4.67
CA THR A 827 -11.28 -22.07 5.58
C THR A 827 -12.74 -21.80 5.99
N ASP A 828 -13.71 -22.45 5.34
CA ASP A 828 -15.13 -22.37 5.68
C ASP A 828 -15.48 -23.28 6.87
N GLY A 829 -15.09 -22.84 8.06
CA GLY A 829 -15.54 -23.38 9.34
C GLY A 829 -14.58 -24.37 10.01
N PHE A 830 -13.86 -23.89 11.03
CA PHE A 830 -13.13 -24.73 12.00
C PHE A 830 -14.11 -25.39 12.99
N GLY A 831 -15.05 -26.19 12.46
CA GLY A 831 -16.13 -26.87 13.19
C GLY A 831 -15.97 -28.39 13.25
N GLN A 832 -14.74 -28.89 13.15
CA GLN A 832 -14.39 -30.29 13.38
C GLN A 832 -13.25 -30.37 14.40
N GLU A 833 -13.65 -30.46 15.67
CA GLU A 833 -12.89 -31.12 16.74
C GLU A 833 -13.45 -32.54 16.94
#